data_AF-A0A3S3SIF0-F1
#
_entry.id   AF-A0A3S3SIF0-F1
#
_cell.length_a   1.000
_cell.length_b   1.000
_cell.length_c   1.000
_cell.angle_alpha   90.00
_cell.angle_beta   90.00
_cell.angle_gamma   90.00
#
_symmetry.space_group_name_H-M   'P 1'
#
loop_
_entity.id
_entity.type
_entity.pdbx_description
1 polymer ?
#
loop_
_entity_poly.entity_id
_entity_poly.type
_entity_poly.pdbx_seq_one_letter_code
_entity_poly.pdbx_strand_id
1 'polypeptide(L)'
;MSEESRASSESIKQRFNVTNAKKIVTVILLAFIAYHGILHLSYGIDSCKWLLSDGRFQGFKNWQPYGCMIHSYSKIDSRRCMRSIAFLGGNNYISFLGDSRIRQVYDAFVKLIATKEIPESKYAHHDLSFSEEDLRLKVEFIWRPVVNDSMLDVYEKWLKLPKSDRPKIIVTSSATWSIKSSNASFDELESYKRNLTRLLFWMDKMGESSQVLWMLQDPVYPLKLHPSRKMITNEQIDLYNKAAMDVLRYSKSDGVHIWSSSRLVSQGYNDDQSDGLHMGSVALNYAVQILLNMYCNDQMNHNDGTCCSDPEPITTLQIITFSIFGVFIVLAAGLIIHRKLTSNKPRWQLLINEDDENDNRVKENITKSYTELITTIAKLGLIMGYFFLCDRTNFFMKENKFYTHSNFFLPIAYVFSLGLFFTEESRFTSVLHRDQTNEWKGWMQLVILTYHMTRASQVLPIYMHIRLLVTSYLFLSGFGHFTYFWHTGDFGLHRLWQHGFKYFPTYWRSPNNGLRRLVEVLFRMNLLVVTLCLCMNKPYQFYYFVPLVSFWFLVIYFTMISIPRVTSMSSESNPIQYFYLILKFVVLFSLITILYMSEVFFEKIFLTRPWKALFVTTDDSIKEWWFRWKIDRYSAPLGMLFGFGYHLLKQYNILDDHNHGNLFSRGIALLATFASMIGILIYIGFAFACRNKQECNEIYPYISFIPVVSYVSLRNISGLLRSRYSAFFAWFGKISLELFICQYHIWLAADTYGVLVLVPSYPVLNVVMTAVIFVCIAHEINQITKTLAKYAISSDWRYMTRNLFIFLMILIPIGIKDGMF
;
A
#
# COMPACT_ATOMS: atom_id res chain seq x y z
N MET A 1 29.62 16.94 38.79
CA MET A 1 29.39 16.85 37.32
C MET A 1 28.53 15.65 36.88
N SER A 2 27.88 14.92 37.80
CA SER A 2 27.00 13.75 37.48
C SER A 2 25.50 14.00 37.72
N GLU A 3 25.12 15.00 38.52
CA GLU A 3 23.71 15.36 38.75
C GLU A 3 23.14 16.26 37.64
N GLU A 4 23.96 17.19 37.12
CA GLU A 4 23.54 18.13 36.08
C GLU A 4 23.30 17.41 34.72
N SER A 5 24.06 16.35 34.42
CA SER A 5 23.84 15.52 33.23
C SER A 5 22.59 14.63 33.36
N ARG A 6 22.24 14.19 34.58
CA ARG A 6 20.99 13.47 34.86
C ARG A 6 19.77 14.37 34.74
N ALA A 7 19.81 15.58 35.30
CA ALA A 7 18.75 16.56 35.18
C ALA A 7 18.51 17.00 33.71
N SER A 8 19.59 17.17 32.94
CA SER A 8 19.51 17.43 31.50
C SER A 8 18.88 16.25 30.73
N SER A 9 19.32 15.00 31.00
CA SER A 9 18.76 13.79 30.37
C SER A 9 17.28 13.57 30.68
N GLU A 10 16.85 13.80 31.93
CA GLU A 10 15.43 13.72 32.31
C GLU A 10 14.59 14.84 31.69
N SER A 11 15.12 16.06 31.61
CA SER A 11 14.44 17.18 30.96
C SER A 11 14.27 16.95 29.45
N ILE A 12 15.26 16.33 28.78
CA ILE A 12 15.20 15.95 27.37
C ILE A 12 14.19 14.81 27.18
N LYS A 13 14.18 13.79 28.05
CA LYS A 13 13.18 12.70 28.01
C LYS A 13 11.76 13.20 28.27
N GLN A 14 11.56 14.20 29.13
CA GLN A 14 10.25 14.84 29.35
C GLN A 14 9.80 15.63 28.12
N ARG A 15 10.71 16.31 27.41
CA ARG A 15 10.40 17.08 26.19
C ARG A 15 10.17 16.18 24.96
N PHE A 16 10.97 15.11 24.78
CA PHE A 16 10.84 14.11 23.72
C PHE A 16 10.01 12.90 24.15
N ASN A 17 8.75 13.14 24.51
CA ASN A 17 7.78 12.09 24.79
C ASN A 17 6.90 11.82 23.55
N VAL A 18 6.42 10.59 23.39
CA VAL A 18 5.47 10.14 22.35
C VAL A 18 4.26 11.07 22.26
N THR A 19 3.76 11.57 23.39
CA THR A 19 2.64 12.52 23.41
C THR A 19 2.96 13.84 22.69
N ASN A 20 4.17 14.36 22.85
CA ASN A 20 4.61 15.58 22.17
C ASN A 20 4.88 15.31 20.69
N ALA A 21 5.47 14.16 20.36
CA ALA A 21 5.65 13.74 18.97
C ALA A 21 4.30 13.66 18.22
N LYS A 22 3.27 13.07 18.84
CA LYS A 22 1.92 13.03 18.26
C LYS A 22 1.34 14.43 18.02
N LYS A 23 1.50 15.37 18.95
CA LYS A 23 1.04 16.76 18.78
C LYS A 23 1.75 17.43 17.60
N ILE A 24 3.07 17.27 17.49
CA ILE A 24 3.87 17.80 16.38
C ILE A 24 3.37 17.20 15.06
N VAL A 25 3.16 15.89 15.00
CA VAL A 25 2.60 15.20 13.83
C VAL A 25 1.22 15.74 13.45
N THR A 26 0.34 15.99 14.42
CA THR A 26 -0.98 16.60 14.14
C THR A 26 -0.84 17.98 13.49
N VAL A 27 0.08 18.82 13.98
CA VAL A 27 0.33 20.15 13.39
C VAL A 27 0.90 20.01 11.98
N ILE A 28 1.86 19.11 11.78
CA ILE A 28 2.44 18.82 10.46
C ILE A 28 1.37 18.35 9.46
N LEU A 29 0.48 17.46 9.88
CA LEU A 29 -0.62 16.96 9.04
C LEU A 29 -1.56 18.09 8.62
N LEU A 30 -1.97 18.95 9.56
CA LEU A 30 -2.81 20.10 9.25
C LEU A 30 -2.10 21.08 8.31
N ALA A 31 -0.79 21.28 8.47
CA ALA A 31 0.01 22.10 7.58
C ALA A 31 0.08 21.52 6.16
N PHE A 32 0.26 20.19 6.01
CA PHE A 32 0.22 19.55 4.70
C PHE A 32 -1.16 19.63 4.05
N ILE A 33 -2.24 19.44 4.81
CA ILE A 33 -3.60 19.61 4.30
C ILE A 33 -3.80 21.05 3.82
N ALA A 34 -3.37 22.05 4.60
CA ALA A 34 -3.45 23.45 4.18
C ALA A 34 -2.60 23.74 2.94
N TYR A 35 -1.37 23.25 2.88
CA TYR A 35 -0.45 23.43 1.75
C TYR A 35 -0.99 22.83 0.46
N HIS A 36 -1.41 21.57 0.47
CA HIS A 36 -2.01 20.92 -0.70
C HIS A 36 -3.34 21.56 -1.07
N GLY A 37 -4.13 22.01 -0.10
CA GLY A 37 -5.34 22.81 -0.35
C GLY A 37 -5.05 24.10 -1.13
N ILE A 38 -4.02 24.86 -0.74
CA ILE A 38 -3.59 26.07 -1.46
C ILE A 38 -3.07 25.72 -2.86
N LEU A 39 -2.33 24.62 -2.99
CA LEU A 39 -1.81 24.15 -4.27
C LEU A 39 -2.94 23.82 -5.26
N HIS A 40 -3.97 23.10 -4.80
CA HIS A 40 -5.16 22.80 -5.60
C HIS A 40 -5.96 24.05 -5.99
N LEU A 41 -6.08 25.03 -5.08
CA LEU A 41 -6.71 26.31 -5.38
C LEU A 41 -5.93 27.13 -6.42
N SER A 42 -4.60 27.01 -6.45
CA SER A 42 -3.72 27.81 -7.32
C SER A 42 -3.49 27.20 -8.70
N TYR A 43 -3.33 25.87 -8.77
CA TYR A 43 -2.92 25.17 -10.00
C TYR A 43 -4.02 24.29 -10.62
N GLY A 44 -5.09 24.03 -9.87
CA GLY A 44 -6.17 23.11 -10.24
C GLY A 44 -5.91 21.67 -9.78
N ILE A 45 -6.99 20.88 -9.76
CA ILE A 45 -7.01 19.47 -9.31
C ILE A 45 -6.75 18.51 -10.50
N ASP A 46 -6.75 19.03 -11.73
CA ASP A 46 -6.69 18.21 -12.94
C ASP A 46 -5.34 17.52 -13.11
N SER A 47 -5.34 16.20 -12.93
CA SER A 47 -4.18 15.33 -13.09
C SER A 47 -3.68 15.24 -14.53
N CYS A 48 -4.50 15.58 -15.55
CA CYS A 48 -4.07 15.65 -16.93
C CYS A 48 -3.10 16.79 -17.21
N LYS A 49 -3.39 17.96 -16.64
CA LYS A 49 -2.47 19.09 -16.72
C LYS A 49 -1.09 18.76 -16.12
N TRP A 50 -1.06 18.03 -15.02
CA TRP A 50 0.19 17.56 -14.40
C TRP A 50 0.93 16.55 -15.28
N LEU A 51 0.23 15.57 -15.87
CA LEU A 51 0.78 14.59 -16.81
C LEU A 51 1.47 15.25 -18.02
N LEU A 52 0.89 16.33 -18.56
CA LEU A 52 1.38 17.02 -19.75
C LEU A 52 2.46 18.07 -19.46
N SER A 53 2.62 18.51 -18.22
CA SER A 53 3.50 19.64 -17.88
C SER A 53 4.90 19.21 -17.46
N ASP A 54 5.03 18.53 -16.32
CA ASP A 54 6.33 18.36 -15.66
C ASP A 54 6.47 16.97 -15.01
N GLY A 55 7.71 16.59 -14.70
CA GLY A 55 8.04 15.33 -14.08
C GLY A 55 9.53 15.18 -13.84
N ARG A 56 9.95 13.99 -13.44
CA ARG A 56 11.36 13.68 -13.20
C ARG A 56 11.68 12.24 -13.55
N PHE A 57 12.97 11.99 -13.76
CA PHE A 57 13.47 10.63 -13.83
C PHE A 57 13.66 10.05 -12.42
N GLN A 58 13.00 8.92 -12.17
CA GLN A 58 13.28 8.07 -11.03
C GLN A 58 14.45 7.13 -11.38
N GLY A 59 15.60 7.31 -10.72
CA GLY A 59 16.82 6.57 -11.05
C GLY A 59 17.40 7.00 -12.40
N PHE A 60 17.96 6.06 -13.16
CA PHE A 60 18.68 6.38 -14.39
C PHE A 60 17.78 6.58 -15.62
N LYS A 61 16.62 5.92 -15.72
CA LYS A 61 15.84 5.81 -16.97
C LYS A 61 14.33 5.50 -16.78
N ASN A 62 13.65 6.01 -15.75
CA ASN A 62 12.20 5.86 -15.64
C ASN A 62 11.52 7.21 -15.45
N TRP A 63 10.72 7.65 -16.42
CA TRP A 63 9.97 8.90 -16.30
C TRP A 63 8.78 8.78 -15.35
N GLN A 64 8.63 9.75 -14.47
CA GLN A 64 7.53 9.88 -13.51
C GLN A 64 6.99 11.31 -13.57
N PRO A 65 5.75 11.54 -14.05
CA PRO A 65 5.09 12.83 -13.90
C PRO A 65 4.93 13.20 -12.43
N TYR A 66 4.91 14.50 -12.15
CA TYR A 66 4.52 14.95 -10.82
C TYR A 66 3.02 14.78 -10.61
N GLY A 67 2.61 14.50 -9.37
CA GLY A 67 1.20 14.51 -8.99
C GLY A 67 0.42 13.21 -9.20
N CYS A 68 0.75 12.42 -10.23
CA CYS A 68 -0.05 11.27 -10.62
C CYS A 68 0.78 10.10 -11.17
N MET A 69 0.15 8.94 -11.29
CA MET A 69 0.78 7.70 -11.77
C MET A 69 0.38 7.37 -13.20
N ILE A 70 1.35 6.96 -14.00
CA ILE A 70 1.14 6.48 -15.37
C ILE A 70 0.86 4.97 -15.34
N HIS A 71 -0.15 4.55 -16.11
CA HIS A 71 -0.37 3.16 -16.50
C HIS A 71 0.40 2.84 -17.80
N SER A 72 0.99 1.64 -17.88
CA SER A 72 1.69 1.20 -19.09
C SER A 72 0.74 0.44 -20.00
N TYR A 73 0.21 1.11 -21.01
CA TYR A 73 -0.70 0.53 -21.99
C TYR A 73 -0.01 -0.50 -22.90
N SER A 74 -0.52 -1.73 -22.89
CA SER A 74 -0.22 -2.72 -23.91
C SER A 74 -1.09 -2.50 -25.16
N LYS A 75 -0.78 -3.23 -26.24
CA LYS A 75 -1.64 -3.29 -27.43
C LYS A 75 -3.06 -3.74 -27.09
N ILE A 76 -3.20 -4.69 -26.17
CA ILE A 76 -4.51 -5.22 -25.76
C ILE A 76 -5.29 -4.13 -25.01
N ASP A 77 -4.64 -3.45 -24.06
CA ASP A 77 -5.27 -2.40 -23.25
C ASP A 77 -5.70 -1.21 -24.12
N SER A 78 -4.82 -0.78 -25.03
CA SER A 78 -5.09 0.33 -25.95
C SER A 78 -6.31 0.03 -26.82
N ARG A 79 -6.39 -1.17 -27.42
CA ARG A 79 -7.54 -1.58 -28.24
C ARG A 79 -8.81 -1.73 -27.42
N ARG A 80 -8.70 -2.21 -26.17
CA ARG A 80 -9.83 -2.34 -25.25
C ARG A 80 -10.42 -0.97 -24.89
N CYS A 81 -9.56 0.03 -24.62
CA CYS A 81 -9.97 1.42 -24.43
C CYS A 81 -10.77 1.94 -25.63
N MET A 82 -10.19 1.88 -26.83
CA MET A 82 -10.84 2.38 -28.05
C MET A 82 -12.19 1.70 -28.30
N ARG A 83 -12.26 0.39 -28.10
CA ARG A 83 -13.51 -0.37 -28.21
C ARG A 83 -14.54 0.07 -27.15
N SER A 84 -14.13 0.32 -25.92
CA SER A 84 -15.04 0.81 -24.85
C SER A 84 -15.63 2.17 -25.21
N ILE A 85 -14.80 3.09 -25.69
CA ILE A 85 -15.25 4.42 -26.13
C ILE A 85 -16.26 4.29 -27.28
N ALA A 86 -15.95 3.44 -28.26
CA ALA A 86 -16.84 3.17 -29.38
C ALA A 86 -18.18 2.55 -28.95
N PHE A 87 -18.15 1.64 -27.97
CA PHE A 87 -19.33 1.01 -27.39
C PHE A 87 -20.25 2.02 -26.68
N LEU A 88 -19.67 3.01 -25.99
CA LEU A 88 -20.41 4.12 -25.37
C LEU A 88 -20.95 5.16 -26.37
N GLY A 89 -20.81 4.91 -27.68
CA GLY A 89 -21.28 5.79 -28.74
C GLY A 89 -20.29 6.90 -29.13
N GLY A 90 -19.08 6.90 -28.56
CA GLY A 90 -18.00 7.79 -28.96
C GLY A 90 -17.36 7.41 -30.30
N ASN A 91 -16.68 8.37 -30.92
CA ASN A 91 -15.86 8.16 -32.12
C ASN A 91 -14.39 8.40 -31.76
N ASN A 92 -13.51 7.45 -32.07
CA ASN A 92 -12.08 7.57 -31.81
C ASN A 92 -11.41 8.28 -32.98
N TYR A 93 -11.55 9.61 -33.04
CA TYR A 93 -10.91 10.41 -34.09
C TYR A 93 -9.74 11.21 -33.51
N ILE A 94 -8.51 10.83 -33.90
CA ILE A 94 -7.26 11.44 -33.42
C ILE A 94 -6.51 12.00 -34.62
N SER A 95 -6.09 13.27 -34.55
CA SER A 95 -5.38 13.94 -35.64
C SER A 95 -4.01 14.44 -35.19
N PHE A 96 -2.99 14.18 -36.01
CA PHE A 96 -1.62 14.61 -35.81
C PHE A 96 -1.26 15.63 -36.90
N LEU A 97 -0.98 16.88 -36.53
CA LEU A 97 -0.80 17.99 -37.47
C LEU A 97 0.57 18.63 -37.29
N GLY A 98 1.46 18.55 -38.28
CA GLY A 98 2.78 19.16 -38.14
C GLY A 98 3.84 18.70 -39.11
N ASP A 99 5.09 18.69 -38.62
CA ASP A 99 6.28 18.25 -39.34
C ASP A 99 6.61 16.76 -39.11
N SER A 100 7.81 16.33 -39.49
CA SER A 100 8.25 14.94 -39.39
C SER A 100 8.34 14.42 -37.95
N ARG A 101 8.44 15.29 -36.94
CA ARG A 101 8.48 14.90 -35.53
C ARG A 101 7.10 14.51 -35.03
N ILE A 102 6.07 15.26 -35.40
CA ILE A 102 4.68 14.89 -35.12
C ILE A 102 4.30 13.62 -35.86
N ARG A 103 4.77 13.44 -37.10
CA ARG A 103 4.59 12.18 -37.83
C ARG A 103 5.20 10.99 -37.09
N GLN A 104 6.37 11.17 -36.48
CA GLN A 104 7.00 10.10 -35.71
C GLN A 104 6.11 9.60 -34.56
N VAL A 105 5.41 10.52 -33.87
CA VAL A 105 4.44 10.17 -32.82
C VAL A 105 3.23 9.45 -33.40
N TYR A 106 2.70 9.91 -34.53
CA TYR A 106 1.65 9.21 -35.28
C TYR A 106 2.05 7.78 -35.62
N ASP A 107 3.22 7.58 -36.21
CA ASP A 107 3.71 6.26 -36.63
C ASP A 107 3.84 5.32 -35.43
N ALA A 108 4.37 5.81 -34.30
CA ALA A 108 4.48 5.04 -33.07
C ALA A 108 3.12 4.69 -32.46
N PHE A 109 2.18 5.64 -32.43
CA PHE A 109 0.82 5.43 -31.94
C PHE A 109 0.08 4.38 -32.76
N VAL A 110 0.11 4.51 -34.10
CA VAL A 110 -0.54 3.56 -35.01
C VAL A 110 0.13 2.19 -34.90
N LYS A 111 1.47 2.12 -34.82
CA LYS A 111 2.20 0.84 -34.66
C LYS A 111 1.82 0.09 -33.37
N LEU A 112 1.53 0.80 -32.28
CA LEU A 112 1.09 0.18 -31.03
C LEU A 112 -0.30 -0.45 -31.16
N ILE A 113 -1.20 0.17 -31.93
CA ILE A 113 -2.62 -0.25 -32.03
C ILE A 113 -2.86 -1.24 -33.17
N ALA A 114 -2.22 -1.03 -34.31
CA ALA A 114 -2.49 -1.74 -35.56
C ALA A 114 -2.23 -3.24 -35.42
N THR A 115 -3.18 -4.05 -35.84
CA THR A 115 -3.03 -5.53 -35.86
C THR A 115 -2.27 -6.03 -37.08
N LYS A 116 -2.36 -5.30 -38.19
CA LYS A 116 -1.71 -5.61 -39.46
C LYS A 116 -0.39 -4.84 -39.57
N GLU A 117 0.54 -5.37 -40.35
CA GLU A 117 1.73 -4.61 -40.74
C GLU A 117 1.31 -3.36 -41.51
N ILE A 118 1.85 -2.23 -41.09
CA ILE A 118 1.62 -0.94 -41.75
C ILE A 118 2.68 -0.82 -42.83
N PRO A 119 2.30 -0.73 -44.12
CA PRO A 119 3.28 -0.57 -45.19
C PRO A 119 4.06 0.74 -44.98
N GLU A 120 5.39 0.66 -45.07
CA GLU A 120 6.22 1.87 -45.02
C GLU A 120 5.85 2.79 -46.17
N SER A 121 5.57 4.06 -45.86
CA SER A 121 5.21 5.00 -46.90
C SER A 121 6.42 5.33 -47.77
N LYS A 122 6.22 5.27 -49.09
CA LYS A 122 7.23 5.61 -50.09
C LYS A 122 7.56 7.11 -50.14
N TYR A 123 6.70 7.97 -49.57
CA TYR A 123 6.82 9.43 -49.66
C TYR A 123 7.02 10.09 -48.29
N ALA A 124 7.98 10.99 -48.19
CA ALA A 124 8.33 11.59 -46.91
C ALA A 124 7.46 12.79 -46.48
N HIS A 125 6.72 13.46 -47.36
CA HIS A 125 6.05 14.74 -47.04
C HIS A 125 4.60 14.78 -47.58
N HIS A 126 3.72 13.93 -47.02
CA HIS A 126 2.32 13.83 -47.44
C HIS A 126 1.45 13.43 -46.25
N ASP A 127 0.15 13.60 -46.41
CA ASP A 127 -0.86 13.25 -45.42
C ASP A 127 -1.02 11.71 -45.36
N LEU A 128 -1.21 11.17 -44.16
CA LEU A 128 -1.42 9.75 -43.88
C LEU A 128 -2.76 9.56 -43.17
N SER A 129 -3.39 8.41 -43.37
CA SER A 129 -4.60 8.04 -42.66
C SER A 129 -4.60 6.55 -42.35
N PHE A 130 -5.01 6.22 -41.14
CA PHE A 130 -5.20 4.87 -40.63
C PHE A 130 -6.60 4.77 -40.03
N SER A 131 -7.34 3.71 -40.39
CA SER A 131 -8.68 3.50 -39.85
C SER A 131 -8.92 2.03 -39.54
N GLU A 132 -9.60 1.78 -38.42
CA GLU A 132 -10.15 0.47 -38.06
C GLU A 132 -11.63 0.63 -37.71
N GLU A 133 -12.50 0.07 -38.55
CA GLU A 133 -13.96 0.17 -38.40
C GLU A 133 -14.45 -0.49 -37.10
N ASP A 134 -13.88 -1.65 -36.73
CA ASP A 134 -14.20 -2.38 -35.50
C ASP A 134 -14.01 -1.57 -34.21
N LEU A 135 -13.13 -0.56 -34.27
CA LEU A 135 -12.84 0.33 -33.15
C LEU A 135 -13.45 1.73 -33.34
N ARG A 136 -14.18 1.97 -34.44
CA ARG A 136 -14.56 3.31 -34.91
C ARG A 136 -13.38 4.29 -34.81
N LEU A 137 -12.21 3.81 -35.18
CA LEU A 137 -10.94 4.50 -35.04
C LEU A 137 -10.55 5.12 -36.37
N LYS A 138 -10.33 6.43 -36.36
CA LYS A 138 -9.69 7.19 -37.43
C LYS A 138 -8.50 7.94 -36.84
N VAL A 139 -7.31 7.64 -37.32
CA VAL A 139 -6.08 8.34 -36.98
C VAL A 139 -5.53 8.93 -38.25
N GLU A 140 -5.29 10.24 -38.29
CA GLU A 140 -4.70 10.89 -39.46
C GLU A 140 -3.45 11.68 -39.08
N PHE A 141 -2.52 11.77 -40.02
CA PHE A 141 -1.39 12.70 -39.97
C PHE A 141 -1.50 13.67 -41.13
N ILE A 142 -1.47 14.97 -40.85
CA ILE A 142 -1.56 16.04 -41.84
C ILE A 142 -0.23 16.80 -41.87
N TRP A 143 0.43 16.78 -43.03
CA TRP A 143 1.74 17.39 -43.22
C TRP A 143 1.63 18.91 -43.36
N ARG A 144 1.84 19.64 -42.27
CA ARG A 144 1.91 21.11 -42.25
C ARG A 144 3.12 21.51 -41.43
N PRO A 145 4.32 21.57 -42.02
CA PRO A 145 5.55 21.70 -41.26
C PRO A 145 5.86 23.13 -40.78
N VAL A 146 5.08 24.12 -41.22
CA VAL A 146 5.23 25.55 -40.91
C VAL A 146 3.89 26.10 -40.43
N VAL A 147 3.92 26.96 -39.41
CA VAL A 147 2.72 27.65 -38.91
C VAL A 147 2.40 28.82 -39.84
N ASN A 148 1.47 28.60 -40.76
CA ASN A 148 0.98 29.58 -41.73
C ASN A 148 -0.49 29.34 -42.09
N ASP A 149 -1.00 30.02 -43.12
CA ASP A 149 -2.39 29.90 -43.58
C ASP A 149 -2.79 28.46 -43.93
N SER A 150 -1.87 27.63 -44.42
CA SER A 150 -2.16 26.23 -44.73
C SER A 150 -2.48 25.39 -43.49
N MET A 151 -1.92 25.73 -42.33
CA MET A 151 -2.28 25.10 -41.05
C MET A 151 -3.61 25.66 -40.52
N LEU A 152 -3.85 26.97 -40.69
CA LEU A 152 -5.13 27.60 -40.32
C LEU A 152 -6.31 26.99 -41.08
N ASP A 153 -6.15 26.75 -42.38
CA ASP A 153 -7.16 26.12 -43.24
C ASP A 153 -7.60 24.74 -42.72
N VAL A 154 -6.71 23.99 -42.06
CA VAL A 154 -7.04 22.68 -41.48
C VAL A 154 -7.98 22.84 -40.29
N TYR A 155 -7.69 23.77 -39.38
CA TYR A 155 -8.57 24.06 -38.26
C TYR A 155 -9.93 24.60 -38.72
N GLU A 156 -9.94 25.48 -39.73
CA GLU A 156 -11.18 25.98 -40.31
C GLU A 156 -12.03 24.85 -40.90
N LYS A 157 -11.41 23.90 -41.63
CA LYS A 157 -12.08 22.71 -42.15
C LYS A 157 -12.69 21.85 -41.05
N TRP A 158 -11.98 21.62 -39.94
CA TRP A 158 -12.55 20.86 -38.82
C TRP A 158 -13.70 21.60 -38.14
N LEU A 159 -13.64 22.92 -38.01
CA LEU A 159 -14.72 23.70 -37.40
C LEU A 159 -16.01 23.71 -38.23
N LYS A 160 -15.91 23.52 -39.56
CA LYS A 160 -17.08 23.33 -40.44
C LYS A 160 -17.79 22.00 -40.20
N LEU A 161 -17.14 21.02 -39.57
CA LEU A 161 -17.76 19.74 -39.22
C LEU A 161 -18.67 19.86 -37.99
N PRO A 162 -19.73 19.05 -37.90
CA PRO A 162 -20.50 18.87 -36.67
C PRO A 162 -19.60 18.48 -35.50
N LYS A 163 -19.93 18.90 -34.27
CA LYS A 163 -19.12 18.61 -33.06
C LYS A 163 -18.87 17.11 -32.85
N SER A 164 -19.78 16.24 -33.29
CA SER A 164 -19.63 14.78 -33.23
C SER A 164 -18.48 14.24 -34.10
N ASP A 165 -18.23 14.89 -35.24
CA ASP A 165 -17.36 14.39 -36.30
C ASP A 165 -15.98 15.08 -36.32
N ARG A 166 -15.79 16.04 -35.41
CA ARG A 166 -14.51 16.69 -35.16
C ARG A 166 -13.52 15.73 -34.51
N PRO A 167 -12.20 15.88 -34.76
CA PRO A 167 -11.19 15.15 -34.02
C PRO A 167 -11.37 15.35 -32.51
N LYS A 168 -11.32 14.27 -31.73
CA LYS A 168 -11.39 14.33 -30.26
C LYS A 168 -10.07 14.75 -29.66
N ILE A 169 -8.97 14.33 -30.27
CA ILE A 169 -7.61 14.76 -29.92
C ILE A 169 -6.93 15.32 -31.16
N ILE A 170 -6.25 16.45 -31.00
CA ILE A 170 -5.39 17.07 -32.01
C ILE A 170 -4.02 17.25 -31.39
N VAL A 171 -3.03 16.47 -31.84
CA VAL A 171 -1.62 16.67 -31.49
C VAL A 171 -0.98 17.53 -32.57
N THR A 172 -0.59 18.75 -32.22
CA THR A 172 -0.07 19.73 -33.17
C THR A 172 1.27 20.30 -32.75
N SER A 173 2.18 20.49 -33.70
CA SER A 173 3.43 21.25 -33.49
C SER A 173 4.15 21.50 -34.81
N SER A 174 4.86 22.62 -34.91
CA SER A 174 5.75 22.93 -36.03
C SER A 174 6.73 24.02 -35.63
N ALA A 175 8.00 23.84 -35.96
CA ALA A 175 9.03 24.89 -35.81
C ALA A 175 10.28 24.60 -36.65
N THR A 176 10.69 23.33 -36.72
CA THR A 176 11.99 22.93 -37.28
C THR A 176 12.17 23.35 -38.74
N TRP A 177 11.08 23.34 -39.52
CA TRP A 177 11.10 23.78 -40.91
C TRP A 177 11.19 25.29 -41.06
N SER A 178 10.54 26.09 -40.20
CA SER A 178 10.73 27.55 -40.18
C SER A 178 12.17 27.92 -39.86
N ILE A 179 12.79 27.23 -38.89
CA ILE A 179 14.21 27.42 -38.56
C ILE A 179 15.09 27.06 -39.77
N LYS A 180 14.82 25.91 -40.40
CA LYS A 180 15.61 25.42 -41.53
C LYS A 180 15.49 26.30 -42.77
N SER A 181 14.28 26.68 -43.16
CA SER A 181 14.01 27.43 -44.40
C SER A 181 14.52 28.86 -44.33
N SER A 182 14.45 29.49 -43.15
CA SER A 182 14.94 30.86 -42.91
C SER A 182 16.40 30.92 -42.51
N ASN A 183 17.08 29.77 -42.39
CA ASN A 183 18.42 29.66 -41.84
C ASN A 183 18.55 30.33 -40.46
N ALA A 184 17.58 30.05 -39.57
CA ALA A 184 17.50 30.56 -38.19
C ALA A 184 17.40 32.10 -38.07
N SER A 185 16.67 32.75 -38.99
CA SER A 185 16.45 34.20 -38.94
C SER A 185 15.50 34.61 -37.81
N PHE A 186 15.83 35.72 -37.14
CA PHE A 186 14.98 36.32 -36.12
C PHE A 186 13.67 36.88 -36.69
N ASP A 187 13.67 37.37 -37.94
CA ASP A 187 12.46 37.87 -38.58
C ASP A 187 11.41 36.77 -38.77
N GLU A 188 11.86 35.54 -39.07
CA GLU A 188 10.98 34.37 -39.18
C GLU A 188 10.44 33.95 -37.81
N LEU A 189 11.21 34.10 -36.72
CA LEU A 189 10.72 33.85 -35.36
C LEU A 189 9.58 34.81 -34.98
N GLU A 190 9.71 36.10 -35.32
CA GLU A 190 8.64 37.08 -35.09
C GLU A 190 7.43 36.82 -35.99
N SER A 191 7.65 36.41 -37.24
CA SER A 191 6.58 35.96 -38.15
C SER A 191 5.83 34.74 -37.60
N TYR A 192 6.58 33.75 -37.11
CA TYR A 192 6.07 32.56 -36.46
C TYR A 192 5.19 32.90 -35.25
N LYS A 193 5.63 33.82 -34.39
CA LYS A 193 4.85 34.30 -33.23
C LYS A 193 3.53 34.96 -33.64
N ARG A 194 3.53 35.80 -34.69
CA ARG A 194 2.31 36.40 -35.24
C ARG A 194 1.35 35.34 -35.79
N ASN A 195 1.87 34.36 -36.54
CA ASN A 195 1.04 33.29 -37.10
C ASN A 195 0.48 32.36 -36.01
N LEU A 196 1.26 32.04 -34.98
CA LEU A 196 0.76 31.32 -33.80
C LEU A 196 -0.35 32.08 -33.09
N THR A 197 -0.23 33.40 -32.97
CA THR A 197 -1.27 34.24 -32.35
C THR A 197 -2.57 34.16 -33.17
N ARG A 198 -2.48 34.13 -34.50
CA ARG A 198 -3.64 33.89 -35.39
C ARG A 198 -4.20 32.47 -35.22
N LEU A 199 -3.34 31.47 -35.08
CA LEU A 199 -3.74 30.07 -34.88
C LEU A 199 -4.44 29.85 -33.54
N LEU A 200 -4.01 30.53 -32.47
CA LEU A 200 -4.60 30.41 -31.13
C LEU A 200 -6.11 30.65 -31.14
N PHE A 201 -6.59 31.64 -31.91
CA PHE A 201 -8.03 31.89 -32.05
C PHE A 201 -8.80 30.66 -32.55
N TRP A 202 -8.23 29.92 -33.49
CA TRP A 202 -8.84 28.71 -34.04
C TRP A 202 -8.68 27.51 -33.10
N MET A 203 -7.56 27.43 -32.39
CA MET A 203 -7.33 26.42 -31.35
C MET A 203 -8.33 26.58 -30.20
N ASP A 204 -8.59 27.81 -29.74
CA ASP A 204 -9.57 28.10 -28.68
C ASP A 204 -10.96 27.59 -29.06
N LYS A 205 -11.41 27.91 -30.29
CA LYS A 205 -12.70 27.44 -30.82
C LYS A 205 -12.78 25.92 -30.96
N MET A 206 -11.69 25.27 -31.37
CA MET A 206 -11.62 23.81 -31.42
C MET A 206 -11.63 23.19 -30.02
N GLY A 207 -10.99 23.86 -29.05
CA GLY A 207 -10.92 23.45 -27.65
C GLY A 207 -12.28 23.28 -26.96
N GLU A 208 -13.34 23.92 -27.48
CA GLU A 208 -14.72 23.71 -26.99
C GLU A 208 -15.27 22.30 -27.24
N SER A 209 -14.67 21.54 -28.17
CA SER A 209 -15.14 20.19 -28.57
C SER A 209 -14.05 19.14 -28.66
N SER A 210 -12.79 19.54 -28.55
CA SER A 210 -11.60 18.74 -28.84
C SER A 210 -10.48 19.07 -27.87
N GLN A 211 -9.62 18.10 -27.59
CA GLN A 211 -8.40 18.29 -26.81
C GLN A 211 -7.25 18.64 -27.79
N VAL A 212 -6.77 19.87 -27.76
CA VAL A 212 -5.71 20.38 -28.64
C VAL A 212 -4.40 20.43 -27.87
N LEU A 213 -3.47 19.53 -28.20
CA LEU A 213 -2.16 19.42 -27.57
C LEU A 213 -1.10 20.07 -28.44
N TRP A 214 -0.53 21.18 -27.99
CA TRP A 214 0.67 21.76 -28.58
C TRP A 214 1.92 21.09 -28.02
N MET A 215 2.52 20.17 -28.78
CA MET A 215 3.72 19.46 -28.36
C MET A 215 4.94 20.36 -28.49
N LEU A 216 5.67 20.59 -27.39
CA LEU A 216 6.93 21.33 -27.47
C LEU A 216 7.96 20.55 -28.28
N GLN A 217 8.78 21.27 -29.02
CA GLN A 217 9.85 20.71 -29.83
C GLN A 217 10.91 20.10 -28.91
N ASP A 218 11.25 18.83 -29.09
CA ASP A 218 12.29 18.16 -28.28
C ASP A 218 13.70 18.63 -28.67
N PRO A 219 14.74 18.43 -27.84
CA PRO A 219 16.10 18.83 -28.18
C PRO A 219 16.67 18.02 -29.35
N VAL A 220 17.58 18.66 -30.10
CA VAL A 220 18.40 18.01 -31.13
C VAL A 220 19.73 17.56 -30.54
N TYR A 221 20.35 16.57 -31.20
CA TYR A 221 21.73 16.15 -30.92
C TYR A 221 22.66 16.60 -32.06
N PRO A 222 23.40 17.73 -31.89
CA PRO A 222 24.11 18.38 -32.99
C PRO A 222 25.12 17.51 -33.73
N LEU A 223 25.75 16.55 -33.04
CA LEU A 223 26.77 15.68 -33.62
C LEU A 223 26.21 14.65 -34.62
N LYS A 224 24.91 14.33 -34.53
CA LYS A 224 24.24 13.39 -35.45
C LYS A 224 23.43 14.11 -36.54
N LEU A 225 23.29 15.43 -36.46
CA LEU A 225 22.53 16.20 -37.45
C LEU A 225 23.22 16.20 -38.82
N HIS A 226 22.42 15.95 -39.85
CA HIS A 226 22.85 16.13 -41.24
C HIS A 226 23.29 17.60 -41.49
N PRO A 227 24.33 17.87 -42.30
CA PRO A 227 24.82 19.22 -42.57
C PRO A 227 23.74 20.24 -42.97
N SER A 228 22.75 19.82 -43.76
CA SER A 228 21.61 20.66 -44.18
C SER A 228 20.61 21.03 -43.08
N ARG A 229 20.83 20.55 -41.84
CA ARG A 229 19.99 20.81 -40.65
C ARG A 229 20.77 21.49 -39.52
N LYS A 230 22.03 21.87 -39.75
CA LYS A 230 22.91 22.43 -38.69
C LYS A 230 22.42 23.75 -38.10
N MET A 231 21.60 24.51 -38.83
CA MET A 231 20.96 25.73 -38.31
C MET A 231 19.94 25.46 -37.19
N ILE A 232 19.43 24.23 -37.08
CA ILE A 232 18.48 23.83 -36.04
C ILE A 232 19.27 23.51 -34.76
N THR A 233 19.58 24.55 -33.98
CA THR A 233 20.26 24.40 -32.69
C THR A 233 19.25 24.25 -31.55
N ASN A 234 19.70 23.77 -30.39
CA ASN A 234 18.86 23.72 -29.18
C ASN A 234 18.43 25.12 -28.73
N GLU A 235 19.30 26.13 -28.89
CA GLU A 235 18.96 27.54 -28.61
C GLU A 235 17.81 28.02 -29.50
N GLN A 236 17.83 27.71 -30.79
CA GLN A 236 16.74 28.04 -31.71
C GLN A 236 15.45 27.32 -31.32
N ILE A 237 15.53 26.03 -30.99
CA ILE A 237 14.38 25.27 -30.50
C ILE A 237 13.79 25.90 -29.24
N ASP A 238 14.63 26.35 -28.30
CA ASP A 238 14.19 27.01 -27.08
C ASP A 238 13.52 28.36 -27.35
N LEU A 239 14.01 29.15 -28.30
CA LEU A 239 13.37 30.39 -28.73
C LEU A 239 11.97 30.15 -29.31
N TYR A 240 11.81 29.15 -30.19
CA TYR A 240 10.52 28.80 -30.78
C TYR A 240 9.55 28.20 -29.76
N ASN A 241 10.03 27.32 -28.87
CA ASN A 241 9.22 26.80 -27.76
C ASN A 241 8.77 27.92 -26.83
N LYS A 242 9.65 28.86 -26.50
CA LYS A 242 9.29 30.03 -25.69
C LYS A 242 8.24 30.89 -26.38
N ALA A 243 8.39 31.14 -27.68
CA ALA A 243 7.37 31.87 -28.46
C ALA A 243 6.01 31.15 -28.42
N ALA A 244 5.99 29.83 -28.56
CA ALA A 244 4.76 29.05 -28.43
C ALA A 244 4.15 29.13 -27.03
N MET A 245 4.94 28.96 -25.97
CA MET A 245 4.46 29.07 -24.60
C MET A 245 3.92 30.48 -24.28
N ASP A 246 4.62 31.53 -24.71
CA ASP A 246 4.23 32.92 -24.48
C ASP A 246 2.92 33.30 -25.18
N VAL A 247 2.63 32.69 -26.33
CA VAL A 247 1.36 32.87 -27.04
C VAL A 247 0.25 32.03 -26.41
N LEU A 248 0.49 30.72 -26.26
CA LEU A 248 -0.55 29.76 -25.86
C LEU A 248 -0.98 29.88 -24.39
N ARG A 249 -0.15 30.48 -23.51
CA ARG A 249 -0.55 30.78 -22.12
C ARG A 249 -1.77 31.69 -22.01
N TYR A 250 -2.11 32.43 -23.07
CA TYR A 250 -3.28 33.30 -23.13
C TYR A 250 -4.52 32.62 -23.74
N SER A 251 -4.46 31.30 -23.98
CA SER A 251 -5.62 30.49 -24.34
C SER A 251 -6.77 30.73 -23.37
N LYS A 252 -7.98 30.88 -23.92
CA LYS A 252 -9.22 31.02 -23.11
C LYS A 252 -9.94 29.68 -22.96
N SER A 253 -9.60 28.71 -23.80
CA SER A 253 -10.21 27.39 -23.80
C SER A 253 -9.44 26.45 -22.89
N ASP A 254 -10.17 25.75 -22.02
CA ASP A 254 -9.61 24.68 -21.18
C ASP A 254 -9.20 23.45 -22.00
N GLY A 255 -9.63 23.33 -23.26
CA GLY A 255 -9.27 22.22 -24.15
C GLY A 255 -7.96 22.42 -24.92
N VAL A 256 -7.22 23.52 -24.69
CA VAL A 256 -5.92 23.78 -25.34
C VAL A 256 -4.82 23.62 -24.31
N HIS A 257 -3.90 22.67 -24.55
CA HIS A 257 -2.84 22.32 -23.62
C HIS A 257 -1.46 22.41 -24.26
N ILE A 258 -0.49 22.88 -23.50
CA ILE A 258 0.92 22.79 -23.86
C ILE A 258 1.46 21.46 -23.32
N TRP A 259 1.93 20.60 -24.21
CA TRP A 259 2.54 19.33 -23.84
C TRP A 259 4.06 19.48 -23.72
N SER A 260 4.50 19.78 -22.50
CA SER A 260 5.89 20.04 -22.13
C SER A 260 6.62 18.79 -21.66
N SER A 261 5.93 17.84 -21.04
CA SER A 261 6.53 16.62 -20.49
C SER A 261 7.24 15.75 -21.54
N SER A 262 6.77 15.73 -22.79
CA SER A 262 7.47 15.03 -23.89
C SER A 262 8.90 15.55 -24.10
N ARG A 263 9.08 16.88 -24.10
CA ARG A 263 10.39 17.50 -24.26
C ARG A 263 11.33 17.11 -23.12
N LEU A 264 10.83 17.11 -21.89
CA LEU A 264 11.60 16.73 -20.69
C LEU A 264 12.03 15.26 -20.74
N VAL A 265 11.13 14.37 -21.17
CA VAL A 265 11.45 12.96 -21.40
C VAL A 265 12.57 12.84 -22.42
N SER A 266 12.44 13.49 -23.57
CA SER A 266 13.45 13.43 -24.63
C SER A 266 14.80 14.00 -24.19
N GLN A 267 14.82 15.06 -23.37
CA GLN A 267 16.06 15.60 -22.80
C GLN A 267 16.83 14.59 -21.94
N GLY A 268 16.13 13.66 -21.28
CA GLY A 268 16.74 12.58 -20.51
C GLY A 268 17.27 11.41 -21.35
N TYR A 269 16.88 11.31 -22.62
CA TYR A 269 17.33 10.28 -23.57
C TYR A 269 17.89 10.91 -24.84
N ASN A 270 19.07 11.54 -24.75
CA ASN A 270 19.72 12.10 -25.93
C ASN A 270 20.55 11.07 -26.71
N ASP A 271 20.97 9.98 -26.05
CA ASP A 271 21.90 9.01 -26.62
C ASP A 271 21.26 8.08 -27.67
N ASP A 272 19.94 7.88 -27.62
CA ASP A 272 19.20 6.92 -28.46
C ASP A 272 18.64 7.54 -29.76
N GLN A 273 18.90 8.83 -30.03
CA GLN A 273 18.55 9.47 -31.29
C GLN A 273 19.40 8.93 -32.45
N SER A 274 18.79 8.63 -33.61
CA SER A 274 19.49 8.10 -34.79
C SER A 274 20.03 9.19 -35.72
N ASP A 275 19.23 10.22 -36.02
CA ASP A 275 19.57 11.28 -36.98
C ASP A 275 19.79 12.67 -36.34
N GLY A 276 19.78 12.71 -35.00
CA GLY A 276 19.95 13.91 -34.18
C GLY A 276 18.79 14.91 -34.23
N LEU A 277 17.70 14.63 -34.97
CA LEU A 277 16.50 15.48 -35.05
C LEU A 277 15.29 14.83 -34.40
N HIS A 278 15.07 13.55 -34.68
CA HIS A 278 13.90 12.81 -34.21
C HIS A 278 14.14 12.22 -32.83
N MET A 279 13.04 12.03 -32.07
CA MET A 279 13.10 11.42 -30.75
C MET A 279 13.68 10.01 -30.86
N GLY A 280 14.43 9.58 -29.85
CA GLY A 280 14.80 8.17 -29.71
C GLY A 280 13.60 7.28 -29.40
N SER A 281 13.74 5.98 -29.61
CA SER A 281 12.63 5.03 -29.49
C SER A 281 12.04 4.95 -28.08
N VAL A 282 12.86 5.17 -27.04
CA VAL A 282 12.40 5.12 -25.64
C VAL A 282 11.57 6.35 -25.32
N ALA A 283 12.05 7.55 -25.66
CA ALA A 283 11.31 8.79 -25.45
C ALA A 283 10.01 8.82 -26.26
N LEU A 284 10.06 8.32 -27.50
CA LEU A 284 8.88 8.18 -28.36
C LEU A 284 7.83 7.26 -27.77
N ASN A 285 8.23 6.11 -27.18
CA ASN A 285 7.30 5.23 -26.49
C ASN A 285 6.63 5.94 -25.31
N TYR A 286 7.39 6.69 -24.50
CA TYR A 286 6.82 7.49 -23.41
C TYR A 286 5.83 8.54 -23.90
N ALA A 287 6.09 9.20 -25.03
CA ALA A 287 5.14 10.16 -25.61
C ALA A 287 3.80 9.48 -25.95
N VAL A 288 3.83 8.30 -26.58
CA VAL A 288 2.63 7.50 -26.87
C VAL A 288 1.93 7.06 -25.57
N GLN A 289 2.68 6.64 -24.55
CA GLN A 289 2.12 6.26 -23.26
C GLN A 289 1.43 7.43 -22.57
N ILE A 290 2.04 8.63 -22.56
CA ILE A 290 1.43 9.85 -22.02
C ILE A 290 0.13 10.17 -22.76
N LEU A 291 0.12 10.11 -24.09
CA LEU A 291 -1.07 10.35 -24.90
C LEU A 291 -2.20 9.36 -24.58
N LEU A 292 -1.87 8.06 -24.44
CA LEU A 292 -2.85 7.04 -24.09
C LEU A 292 -3.38 7.21 -22.67
N ASN A 293 -2.53 7.55 -21.70
CA ASN A 293 -2.99 7.83 -20.34
C ASN A 293 -3.95 9.01 -20.31
N MET A 294 -3.66 10.05 -21.09
CA MET A 294 -4.55 11.20 -21.20
C MET A 294 -5.90 10.85 -21.81
N TYR A 295 -5.93 10.01 -22.84
CA TYR A 295 -7.18 9.68 -23.55
C TYR A 295 -8.00 8.56 -22.91
N CYS A 296 -7.34 7.57 -22.30
CA CYS A 296 -7.96 6.29 -21.96
C CYS A 296 -8.16 6.07 -20.45
N ASN A 297 -7.41 6.72 -19.57
CA ASN A 297 -7.39 6.33 -18.15
C ASN A 297 -8.76 6.47 -17.48
N ASP A 298 -9.46 7.56 -17.73
CA ASP A 298 -10.80 7.84 -17.19
C ASP A 298 -11.83 6.74 -17.54
N GLN A 299 -11.70 6.14 -18.73
CA GLN A 299 -12.63 5.11 -19.20
C GLN A 299 -12.25 3.70 -18.72
N MET A 300 -10.96 3.48 -18.46
CA MET A 300 -10.43 2.16 -18.14
C MET A 300 -10.31 1.91 -16.64
N ASN A 301 -10.18 2.96 -15.82
CA ASN A 301 -10.06 2.89 -14.36
C ASN A 301 -9.05 1.82 -13.89
N HIS A 302 -7.83 1.88 -14.46
CA HIS A 302 -6.75 0.99 -14.06
C HIS A 302 -6.25 1.31 -12.64
N ASN A 303 -6.11 0.29 -11.79
CA ASN A 303 -5.67 0.49 -10.40
C ASN A 303 -4.24 1.05 -10.24
N ASP A 304 -3.40 0.93 -11.27
CA ASP A 304 -2.00 1.39 -11.29
C ASP A 304 -1.79 2.72 -12.04
N GLY A 305 -2.86 3.32 -12.57
CA GLY A 305 -2.86 4.64 -13.21
C GLY A 305 -3.77 5.61 -12.44
N THR A 306 -3.29 6.83 -12.19
CA THR A 306 -4.10 7.89 -11.54
C THR A 306 -4.04 9.21 -12.30
N CYS A 307 -3.19 9.33 -13.33
CA CYS A 307 -3.23 10.48 -14.23
C CYS A 307 -4.49 10.42 -15.08
N CYS A 308 -5.16 11.55 -15.31
CA CYS A 308 -6.35 11.62 -16.17
C CYS A 308 -7.44 10.61 -15.84
N SER A 309 -7.67 10.36 -14.54
CA SER A 309 -8.71 9.45 -14.07
C SER A 309 -9.41 10.07 -12.87
N ASP A 310 -10.73 10.07 -12.93
CA ASP A 310 -11.56 10.47 -11.82
C ASP A 310 -11.53 9.42 -10.70
N PRO A 311 -11.55 9.85 -9.42
CA PRO A 311 -11.57 8.92 -8.30
C PRO A 311 -12.88 8.12 -8.28
N GLU A 312 -12.82 6.91 -7.72
CA GLU A 312 -13.99 6.05 -7.52
C GLU A 312 -15.13 6.82 -6.82
N PRO A 313 -16.39 6.71 -7.28
CA PRO A 313 -17.50 7.39 -6.65
C PRO A 313 -17.73 6.87 -5.21
N ILE A 314 -18.08 7.78 -4.31
CA ILE A 314 -18.29 7.45 -2.90
C ILE A 314 -19.54 6.58 -2.75
N THR A 315 -19.41 5.44 -2.05
CA THR A 315 -20.52 4.51 -1.86
C THR A 315 -21.43 4.91 -0.68
N THR A 316 -22.69 4.45 -0.71
CA THR A 316 -23.64 4.65 0.40
C THR A 316 -23.10 4.14 1.74
N LEU A 317 -22.36 3.03 1.71
CA LEU A 317 -21.74 2.46 2.89
C LEU A 317 -20.68 3.39 3.50
N GLN A 318 -19.84 4.00 2.66
CA GLN A 318 -18.85 4.98 3.09
C GLN A 318 -19.54 6.21 3.69
N ILE A 319 -20.59 6.72 3.04
CA ILE A 319 -21.38 7.86 3.54
C ILE A 319 -21.93 7.56 4.94
N ILE A 320 -22.58 6.41 5.13
CA ILE A 320 -23.13 6.01 6.44
C ILE A 320 -22.02 5.89 7.49
N THR A 321 -20.91 5.22 7.14
CA THR A 321 -19.78 4.99 8.06
C THR A 321 -19.15 6.31 8.50
N PHE A 322 -18.86 7.21 7.57
CA PHE A 322 -18.30 8.53 7.88
C PHE A 322 -19.29 9.45 8.60
N SER A 323 -20.59 9.31 8.34
CA SER A 323 -21.62 10.03 9.09
C SER A 323 -21.63 9.62 10.56
N ILE A 324 -21.53 8.32 10.86
CA ILE A 324 -21.41 7.80 12.23
C ILE A 324 -20.17 8.37 12.91
N PHE A 325 -19.00 8.33 12.24
CA PHE A 325 -17.79 8.94 12.77
C PHE A 325 -17.94 10.45 12.99
N GLY A 326 -18.62 11.16 12.07
CA GLY A 326 -18.92 12.59 12.19
C GLY A 326 -19.71 12.91 13.45
N VAL A 327 -20.73 12.12 13.78
CA VAL A 327 -21.50 12.26 15.03
C VAL A 327 -20.59 12.11 16.25
N PHE A 328 -19.72 11.08 16.29
CA PHE A 328 -18.79 10.90 17.41
C PHE A 328 -17.77 12.04 17.52
N ILE A 329 -17.30 12.60 16.41
CA ILE A 329 -16.39 13.76 16.40
C ILE A 329 -17.08 14.99 16.97
N VAL A 330 -18.32 15.27 16.57
CA VAL A 330 -19.11 16.40 17.11
C VAL A 330 -19.38 16.23 18.60
N LEU A 331 -19.77 15.03 19.03
CA LEU A 331 -19.97 14.71 20.45
C LEU A 331 -18.68 14.87 21.26
N ALA A 332 -17.55 14.39 20.75
CA ALA A 332 -16.25 14.55 21.39
C ALA A 332 -15.87 16.04 21.53
N ALA A 333 -16.06 16.83 20.48
CA ALA A 333 -15.80 18.27 20.51
C ALA A 333 -16.71 18.98 21.53
N GLY A 334 -18.01 18.66 21.54
CA GLY A 334 -18.97 19.18 22.52
C GLY A 334 -18.58 18.85 23.96
N LEU A 335 -18.16 17.61 24.24
CA LEU A 335 -17.69 17.20 25.57
C LEU A 335 -16.42 17.93 26.00
N ILE A 336 -15.48 18.15 25.08
CA ILE A 336 -14.24 18.91 25.34
C ILE A 336 -14.57 20.38 25.66
N ILE A 337 -15.45 21.00 24.86
CA ILE A 337 -15.89 22.38 25.07
C ILE A 337 -16.64 22.50 26.40
N HIS A 338 -17.59 21.62 26.67
CA HIS A 338 -18.34 21.61 27.92
C HIS A 338 -17.41 21.49 29.14
N ARG A 339 -16.44 20.56 29.12
CA ARG A 339 -15.45 20.44 30.19
C ARG A 339 -14.61 21.70 30.39
N LYS A 340 -14.20 22.35 29.30
CA LYS A 340 -13.43 23.60 29.37
C LYS A 340 -14.27 24.74 29.96
N LEU A 341 -15.55 24.80 29.64
CA LEU A 341 -16.49 25.78 30.18
C LEU A 341 -16.82 25.52 31.66
N THR A 342 -17.01 24.26 32.07
CA THR A 342 -17.31 23.91 33.46
C THR A 342 -16.11 23.93 34.39
N SER A 343 -14.89 23.67 33.89
CA SER A 343 -13.65 23.78 34.66
C SER A 343 -13.36 25.21 35.15
N ASN A 344 -14.03 26.22 34.59
CA ASN A 344 -13.93 27.62 35.02
C ASN A 344 -14.96 27.99 36.11
N LYS A 345 -15.76 27.04 36.62
CA LYS A 345 -16.63 27.31 37.78
C LYS A 345 -15.80 27.44 39.06
N PRO A 346 -16.09 28.43 39.91
CA PRO A 346 -15.24 28.69 41.06
C PRO A 346 -15.38 27.65 42.18
N ARG A 347 -14.26 27.41 42.87
CA ARG A 347 -14.00 26.32 43.83
C ARG A 347 -14.95 26.26 45.05
N TRP A 348 -15.68 27.34 45.34
CA TRP A 348 -16.60 27.41 46.48
C TRP A 348 -17.91 26.63 46.30
N GLN A 349 -18.29 26.23 45.08
CA GLN A 349 -19.47 25.38 44.84
C GLN A 349 -19.27 23.89 45.16
N LEU A 350 -18.03 23.45 45.44
CA LEU A 350 -17.68 22.04 45.69
C LEU A 350 -17.72 21.63 47.17
N LEU A 351 -17.90 22.59 48.10
CA LEU A 351 -17.84 22.37 49.55
C LEU A 351 -19.20 22.10 50.22
N ILE A 352 -20.31 22.10 49.47
CA ILE A 352 -21.67 22.07 50.05
C ILE A 352 -22.30 20.66 50.07
N ASN A 353 -21.75 19.66 49.36
CA ASN A 353 -22.35 18.33 49.24
C ASN A 353 -21.42 17.20 49.75
N GLU A 354 -21.33 17.02 51.07
CA GLU A 354 -20.54 15.92 51.68
C GLU A 354 -21.31 14.59 51.80
N ASP A 355 -22.66 14.58 51.77
CA ASP A 355 -23.46 13.34 51.95
C ASP A 355 -23.61 12.47 50.69
N ASP A 356 -23.06 12.89 49.55
CA ASP A 356 -23.33 12.31 48.22
C ASP A 356 -22.04 11.85 47.49
N GLU A 357 -20.93 11.68 48.22
CA GLU A 357 -19.61 11.36 47.65
C GLU A 357 -19.59 10.07 46.84
N ASN A 358 -20.31 9.03 47.26
CA ASN A 358 -20.21 7.72 46.62
C ASN A 358 -21.01 7.65 45.30
N ASP A 359 -22.21 8.25 45.24
CA ASP A 359 -22.99 8.36 44.01
C ASP A 359 -22.33 9.32 43.00
N ASN A 360 -21.74 10.41 43.50
CA ASN A 360 -20.96 11.33 42.66
C ASN A 360 -19.70 10.67 42.07
N ARG A 361 -18.97 9.86 42.84
CA ARG A 361 -17.80 9.09 42.32
C ARG A 361 -18.22 8.06 41.27
N VAL A 362 -19.37 7.40 41.43
CA VAL A 362 -19.91 6.45 40.44
C VAL A 362 -20.31 7.17 39.16
N LYS A 363 -21.07 8.28 39.27
CA LYS A 363 -21.43 9.13 38.13
C LYS A 363 -20.21 9.71 37.42
N GLU A 364 -19.17 10.11 38.16
CA GLU A 364 -17.93 10.63 37.57
C GLU A 364 -17.16 9.55 36.80
N ASN A 365 -17.05 8.34 37.35
CA ASN A 365 -16.41 7.20 36.67
C ASN A 365 -17.15 6.78 35.41
N ILE A 366 -18.49 6.73 35.46
CA ILE A 366 -19.34 6.45 34.30
C ILE A 366 -19.14 7.53 33.23
N THR A 367 -19.18 8.81 33.62
CA THR A 367 -18.98 9.94 32.70
C THR A 367 -17.59 9.91 32.06
N LYS A 368 -16.55 9.58 32.83
CA LYS A 368 -15.17 9.44 32.36
C LYS A 368 -15.06 8.31 31.34
N SER A 369 -15.69 7.17 31.60
CA SER A 369 -15.74 6.01 30.71
C SER A 369 -16.44 6.31 29.38
N TYR A 370 -17.59 6.98 29.39
CA TYR A 370 -18.26 7.40 28.15
C TYR A 370 -17.43 8.41 27.37
N THR A 371 -16.79 9.36 28.06
CA THR A 371 -15.92 10.34 27.40
C THR A 371 -14.71 9.65 26.75
N GLU A 372 -14.08 8.69 27.44
CA GLU A 372 -12.98 7.89 26.88
C GLU A 372 -13.44 7.16 25.62
N LEU A 373 -14.57 6.44 25.67
CA LEU A 373 -15.12 5.74 24.51
C LEU A 373 -15.41 6.66 23.33
N ILE A 374 -16.14 7.77 23.56
CA ILE A 374 -16.52 8.73 22.50
C ILE A 374 -15.28 9.35 21.88
N THR A 375 -14.33 9.80 22.69
CA THR A 375 -13.08 10.40 22.18
C THR A 375 -12.21 9.39 21.44
N THR A 376 -12.18 8.12 21.87
CA THR A 376 -11.47 7.05 21.18
C THR A 376 -12.08 6.75 19.80
N ILE A 377 -13.41 6.67 19.69
CA ILE A 377 -14.10 6.46 18.40
C ILE A 377 -13.93 7.69 17.50
N ALA A 378 -14.02 8.90 18.04
CA ALA A 378 -13.77 10.14 17.29
C ALA A 378 -12.35 10.19 16.71
N LYS A 379 -11.34 9.84 17.52
CA LYS A 379 -9.94 9.74 17.05
C LYS A 379 -9.79 8.70 15.95
N LEU A 380 -10.43 7.54 16.08
CA LEU A 380 -10.45 6.53 15.03
C LEU A 380 -11.05 7.10 13.74
N GLY A 381 -12.19 7.78 13.84
CA GLY A 381 -12.85 8.43 12.70
C GLY A 381 -11.98 9.47 11.99
N LEU A 382 -11.25 10.31 12.74
CA LEU A 382 -10.29 11.26 12.16
C LEU A 382 -9.15 10.56 11.41
N ILE A 383 -8.62 9.46 11.96
CA ILE A 383 -7.58 8.67 11.31
C ILE A 383 -8.12 7.98 10.05
N MET A 384 -9.33 7.41 10.10
CA MET A 384 -9.97 6.81 8.93
C MET A 384 -10.25 7.85 7.84
N GLY A 385 -10.67 9.07 8.22
CA GLY A 385 -10.84 10.19 7.29
C GLY A 385 -9.52 10.61 6.65
N TYR A 386 -8.42 10.64 7.41
CA TYR A 386 -7.09 10.88 6.87
C TYR A 386 -6.68 9.80 5.86
N PHE A 387 -6.90 8.52 6.16
CA PHE A 387 -6.59 7.44 5.20
C PHE A 387 -7.42 7.55 3.92
N PHE A 388 -8.71 7.91 4.05
CA PHE A 388 -9.59 8.11 2.91
C PHE A 388 -9.07 9.26 2.03
N LEU A 389 -8.66 10.37 2.64
CA LEU A 389 -8.05 11.50 1.93
C LEU A 389 -6.77 11.08 1.18
N CYS A 390 -5.89 10.30 1.81
CA CYS A 390 -4.64 9.83 1.20
C CYS A 390 -4.82 8.87 0.02
N ASP A 391 -5.76 7.94 0.10
CA ASP A 391 -5.85 6.83 -0.84
C ASP A 391 -6.99 7.00 -1.86
N ARG A 392 -8.20 7.37 -1.39
CA ARG A 392 -9.43 7.41 -2.20
C ARG A 392 -9.66 8.72 -2.94
N THR A 393 -8.89 9.76 -2.61
CA THR A 393 -8.98 11.05 -3.31
C THR A 393 -7.69 11.35 -4.07
N ASN A 394 -7.75 12.33 -4.98
CA ASN A 394 -6.58 12.90 -5.66
C ASN A 394 -6.04 14.14 -4.92
N PHE A 395 -6.42 14.33 -3.66
CA PHE A 395 -5.99 15.48 -2.87
C PHE A 395 -4.49 15.47 -2.59
N PHE A 396 -3.91 14.31 -2.29
CA PHE A 396 -2.47 14.14 -2.18
C PHE A 396 -1.91 13.49 -3.43
N MET A 397 -0.69 13.87 -3.78
CA MET A 397 -0.01 13.39 -4.98
C MET A 397 0.40 11.91 -4.83
N LYS A 398 0.42 11.19 -5.95
CA LYS A 398 0.77 9.76 -6.01
C LYS A 398 1.85 9.53 -7.07
N GLU A 399 2.85 8.73 -6.76
CA GLU A 399 3.93 8.34 -7.70
C GLU A 399 3.99 6.82 -7.87
N ASN A 400 4.41 6.35 -9.06
CA ASN A 400 4.67 4.94 -9.27
C ASN A 400 5.88 4.49 -8.43
N LYS A 401 5.83 3.24 -7.97
CA LYS A 401 6.95 2.64 -7.23
C LYS A 401 8.11 2.28 -8.16
N PHE A 402 9.32 2.57 -7.70
CA PHE A 402 10.55 2.25 -8.40
C PHE A 402 11.57 1.54 -7.50
N TYR A 403 12.20 0.51 -8.06
CA TYR A 403 13.20 -0.30 -7.38
C TYR A 403 14.63 0.08 -7.78
N THR A 404 15.48 0.31 -6.77
CA THR A 404 16.95 0.24 -6.91
C THR A 404 17.52 -0.51 -5.71
N HIS A 405 18.69 -1.14 -5.90
CA HIS A 405 19.39 -1.81 -4.80
C HIS A 405 19.69 -0.84 -3.65
N SER A 406 20.15 0.38 -3.96
CA SER A 406 20.45 1.39 -2.95
C SER A 406 19.21 1.82 -2.16
N ASN A 407 18.09 2.08 -2.84
CA ASN A 407 16.85 2.49 -2.18
C ASN A 407 16.29 1.40 -1.27
N PHE A 408 16.56 0.13 -1.56
CA PHE A 408 16.14 -1.00 -0.73
C PHE A 408 17.09 -1.28 0.44
N PHE A 409 18.41 -1.38 0.19
CA PHE A 409 19.37 -1.80 1.22
C PHE A 409 19.80 -0.69 2.17
N LEU A 410 19.82 0.59 1.74
CA LEU A 410 20.24 1.69 2.63
C LEU A 410 19.30 1.89 3.82
N PRO A 411 17.96 1.94 3.65
CA PRO A 411 17.05 2.05 4.80
C PRO A 411 17.18 0.85 5.75
N ILE A 412 17.36 -0.36 5.20
CA ILE A 412 17.58 -1.57 6.01
C ILE A 412 18.85 -1.43 6.82
N ALA A 413 19.98 -1.08 6.20
CA ALA A 413 21.26 -0.90 6.88
C ALA A 413 21.12 0.12 8.03
N TYR A 414 20.50 1.28 7.78
CA TYR A 414 20.28 2.31 8.78
C TYR A 414 19.43 1.81 9.97
N VAL A 415 18.31 1.14 9.70
CA VAL A 415 17.42 0.57 10.71
C VAL A 415 18.12 -0.50 11.54
N PHE A 416 18.95 -1.35 10.93
CA PHE A 416 19.75 -2.35 11.64
C PHE A 416 20.86 -1.73 12.48
N SER A 417 21.53 -0.67 12.00
CA SER A 417 22.48 0.09 12.81
C SER A 417 21.81 0.65 14.07
N LEU A 418 20.64 1.29 13.94
CA LEU A 418 19.87 1.77 15.09
C LEU A 418 19.49 0.62 16.04
N GLY A 419 19.01 -0.51 15.49
CA GLY A 419 18.65 -1.68 16.28
C GLY A 419 19.80 -2.23 17.13
N LEU A 420 21.03 -2.23 16.61
CA LEU A 420 22.23 -2.65 17.34
C LEU A 420 22.60 -1.69 18.47
N PHE A 421 22.49 -0.37 18.25
CA PHE A 421 22.79 0.63 19.27
C PHE A 421 21.85 0.56 20.48
N PHE A 422 20.58 0.19 20.29
CA PHE A 422 19.58 0.11 21.36
C PHE A 422 19.39 -1.32 21.91
N THR A 423 20.49 -1.98 22.28
CA THR A 423 20.46 -3.33 22.88
C THR A 423 20.39 -3.26 24.41
N GLU A 424 19.46 -4.00 25.00
CA GLU A 424 19.24 -4.10 26.46
C GLU A 424 19.31 -5.56 26.95
N GLU A 425 19.50 -5.74 28.25
CA GLU A 425 19.45 -7.06 28.89
C GLU A 425 18.02 -7.42 29.29
N SER A 426 17.61 -8.64 28.97
CA SER A 426 16.31 -9.21 29.33
C SER A 426 16.36 -9.84 30.71
N ARG A 427 15.25 -9.76 31.44
CA ARG A 427 15.05 -10.45 32.72
C ARG A 427 14.73 -11.94 32.55
N PHE A 428 14.45 -12.36 31.33
CA PHE A 428 14.03 -13.73 31.02
C PHE A 428 15.12 -14.45 30.24
N THR A 429 15.39 -15.70 30.63
CA THR A 429 16.36 -16.59 29.97
C THR A 429 15.66 -17.67 29.13
N SER A 430 14.33 -17.79 29.18
CA SER A 430 13.60 -18.79 28.41
C SER A 430 13.70 -18.53 26.89
N VAL A 431 13.75 -19.63 26.12
CA VAL A 431 13.78 -19.58 24.65
C VAL A 431 12.52 -18.88 24.12
N LEU A 432 12.71 -17.94 23.18
CA LEU A 432 11.62 -17.19 22.55
C LEU A 432 10.68 -16.50 23.55
N HIS A 433 11.24 -15.91 24.61
CA HIS A 433 10.46 -15.07 25.51
C HIS A 433 9.89 -13.82 24.80
N ARG A 434 9.03 -13.08 25.50
CA ARG A 434 8.24 -12.00 24.91
C ARG A 434 9.10 -10.87 24.30
N ASP A 435 10.23 -10.52 24.91
CA ASP A 435 11.08 -9.45 24.41
C ASP A 435 11.81 -9.85 23.11
N GLN A 436 12.36 -11.07 23.05
CA GLN A 436 12.90 -11.63 21.80
C GLN A 436 11.86 -11.76 20.68
N THR A 437 10.66 -12.24 21.00
CA THR A 437 9.62 -12.41 19.96
C THR A 437 9.10 -11.07 19.45
N ASN A 438 9.03 -10.04 20.31
CA ASN A 438 8.75 -8.68 19.88
C ASN A 438 9.90 -8.10 19.06
N GLU A 439 11.15 -8.30 19.46
CA GLU A 439 12.33 -7.90 18.67
C GLU A 439 12.27 -8.50 17.26
N TRP A 440 12.03 -9.82 17.17
CA TRP A 440 11.91 -10.51 15.88
C TRP A 440 10.76 -9.95 15.04
N LYS A 441 9.59 -9.73 15.65
CA LYS A 441 8.45 -9.07 15.00
C LYS A 441 8.78 -7.67 14.50
N GLY A 442 9.53 -6.89 15.26
CA GLY A 442 9.88 -5.52 14.88
C GLY A 442 10.79 -5.44 13.68
N TRP A 443 11.94 -6.13 13.70
CA TRP A 443 12.88 -6.05 12.58
C TRP A 443 12.29 -6.66 11.31
N MET A 444 11.55 -7.78 11.43
CA MET A 444 10.91 -8.37 10.25
C MET A 444 9.88 -7.41 9.63
N GLN A 445 9.11 -6.72 10.47
CA GLN A 445 8.09 -5.78 10.00
C GLN A 445 8.73 -4.60 9.25
N LEU A 446 9.84 -4.04 9.75
CA LEU A 446 10.55 -2.94 9.09
C LEU A 446 11.14 -3.34 7.73
N VAL A 447 11.62 -4.59 7.60
CA VAL A 447 12.10 -5.14 6.32
C VAL A 447 10.95 -5.35 5.33
N ILE A 448 9.82 -5.91 5.78
CA ILE A 448 8.61 -6.09 4.96
C ILE A 448 8.07 -4.75 4.45
N LEU A 449 8.05 -3.74 5.30
CA LEU A 449 7.61 -2.40 4.95
C LEU A 449 8.49 -1.77 3.85
N THR A 450 9.82 -1.85 4.01
CA THR A 450 10.77 -1.35 3.01
C THR A 450 10.56 -2.06 1.66
N TYR A 451 10.36 -3.38 1.69
CA TYR A 451 10.08 -4.18 0.50
C TYR A 451 8.84 -3.73 -0.28
N HIS A 452 7.73 -3.44 0.40
CA HIS A 452 6.51 -2.98 -0.26
C HIS A 452 6.61 -1.56 -0.80
N MET A 453 7.36 -0.69 -0.12
CA MET A 453 7.57 0.69 -0.54
C MET A 453 8.43 0.78 -1.81
N THR A 454 9.51 -0.02 -1.91
CA THR A 454 10.47 0.05 -3.02
C THR A 454 10.16 -0.88 -4.20
N ARG A 455 9.02 -1.58 -4.20
CA ARG A 455 8.65 -2.60 -5.21
C ARG A 455 9.74 -3.66 -5.42
N ALA A 456 10.42 -4.08 -4.34
CA ALA A 456 11.50 -5.08 -4.41
C ALA A 456 10.99 -6.51 -4.74
N SER A 457 9.68 -6.69 -4.95
CA SER A 457 9.04 -7.93 -5.38
C SER A 457 9.49 -8.42 -6.76
N GLN A 458 10.10 -7.55 -7.57
CA GLN A 458 10.67 -7.91 -8.87
C GLN A 458 11.96 -8.74 -8.74
N VAL A 459 12.69 -8.60 -7.63
CA VAL A 459 13.93 -9.36 -7.37
C VAL A 459 13.58 -10.65 -6.62
N LEU A 460 13.81 -11.78 -7.28
CA LEU A 460 13.35 -13.09 -6.80
C LEU A 460 13.97 -13.54 -5.47
N PRO A 461 15.30 -13.41 -5.23
CA PRO A 461 15.88 -13.73 -3.92
C PRO A 461 15.27 -12.91 -2.77
N ILE A 462 15.06 -11.60 -3.00
CA ILE A 462 14.43 -10.71 -2.01
C ILE A 462 12.99 -11.18 -1.73
N TYR A 463 12.22 -11.47 -2.78
CA TYR A 463 10.87 -12.02 -2.64
C TYR A 463 10.85 -13.28 -1.78
N MET A 464 11.76 -14.23 -2.00
CA MET A 464 11.83 -15.48 -1.21
C MET A 464 12.16 -15.20 0.25
N HIS A 465 13.12 -14.31 0.54
CA HIS A 465 13.45 -13.91 1.91
C HIS A 465 12.27 -13.22 2.62
N ILE A 466 11.52 -12.37 1.94
CA ILE A 466 10.33 -11.72 2.52
C ILE A 466 9.24 -12.76 2.82
N ARG A 467 9.07 -13.78 1.98
CA ARG A 467 8.18 -14.91 2.27
C ARG A 467 8.60 -15.62 3.55
N LEU A 468 9.89 -15.87 3.72
CA LEU A 468 10.43 -16.47 4.95
C LEU A 468 10.08 -15.66 6.21
N LEU A 469 10.06 -14.33 6.12
CA LEU A 469 9.63 -13.48 7.24
C LEU A 469 8.14 -13.66 7.58
N VAL A 470 7.27 -13.76 6.57
CA VAL A 470 5.83 -14.03 6.78
C VAL A 470 5.63 -15.40 7.44
N THR A 471 6.32 -16.44 6.96
CA THR A 471 6.31 -17.78 7.57
C THR A 471 6.85 -17.75 8.99
N SER A 472 7.90 -16.97 9.26
CA SER A 472 8.44 -16.78 10.61
C SER A 472 7.40 -16.15 11.56
N TYR A 473 6.61 -15.18 11.09
CA TYR A 473 5.52 -14.60 11.87
C TYR A 473 4.46 -15.66 12.21
N LEU A 474 4.02 -16.46 11.24
CA LEU A 474 3.04 -17.52 11.45
C LEU A 474 3.57 -18.63 12.37
N PHE A 475 4.85 -18.97 12.24
CA PHE A 475 5.54 -19.89 13.15
C PHE A 475 5.55 -19.37 14.58
N LEU A 476 5.90 -18.09 14.80
CA LEU A 476 5.84 -17.44 16.11
C LEU A 476 4.42 -17.41 16.69
N SER A 477 3.42 -17.20 15.83
CA SER A 477 2.00 -17.28 16.21
C SER A 477 1.64 -18.70 16.68
N GLY A 478 2.03 -19.71 15.90
CA GLY A 478 1.90 -21.14 16.22
C GLY A 478 2.52 -21.49 17.57
N PHE A 479 3.80 -21.16 17.76
CA PHE A 479 4.54 -21.37 19.00
C PHE A 479 3.88 -20.67 20.19
N GLY A 480 3.65 -19.36 20.10
CA GLY A 480 3.15 -18.57 21.22
C GLY A 480 1.74 -18.94 21.67
N HIS A 481 0.84 -19.23 20.73
CA HIS A 481 -0.52 -19.67 21.07
C HIS A 481 -0.55 -21.11 21.57
N PHE A 482 0.24 -22.02 20.99
CA PHE A 482 0.38 -23.39 21.49
C PHE A 482 0.90 -23.41 22.93
N THR A 483 2.04 -22.77 23.21
CA THR A 483 2.65 -22.74 24.54
C THR A 483 1.72 -22.13 25.59
N TYR A 484 0.93 -21.11 25.21
CA TYR A 484 -0.10 -20.58 26.11
C TYR A 484 -1.15 -21.64 26.45
N PHE A 485 -1.75 -22.29 25.45
CA PHE A 485 -2.80 -23.29 25.68
C PHE A 485 -2.28 -24.54 26.39
N TRP A 486 -1.03 -24.92 26.11
CA TRP A 486 -0.32 -26.03 26.75
C TRP A 486 -0.21 -25.84 28.26
N HIS A 487 0.21 -24.65 28.72
CA HIS A 487 0.41 -24.37 30.14
C HIS A 487 -0.88 -23.96 30.86
N THR A 488 -1.70 -23.11 30.24
CA THR A 488 -2.87 -22.55 30.94
C THR A 488 -4.03 -23.54 31.00
N GLY A 489 -4.20 -24.42 30.01
CA GLY A 489 -5.29 -25.41 29.99
C GLY A 489 -6.71 -24.84 29.95
N ASP A 490 -6.86 -23.52 29.86
CA ASP A 490 -8.15 -22.84 29.91
C ASP A 490 -8.82 -22.77 28.54
N PHE A 491 -9.63 -23.79 28.26
CA PHE A 491 -10.41 -23.94 27.04
C PHE A 491 -11.91 -23.73 27.30
N GLY A 492 -12.42 -22.55 26.94
CA GLY A 492 -13.79 -22.03 27.13
C GLY A 492 -14.94 -23.02 26.99
N LEU A 493 -14.97 -23.78 25.90
CA LEU A 493 -16.23 -24.36 25.43
C LEU A 493 -16.64 -25.68 26.09
N HIS A 494 -15.73 -26.47 26.66
CA HIS A 494 -16.10 -27.81 27.16
C HIS A 494 -16.41 -27.91 28.65
N ARG A 495 -16.07 -26.92 29.49
CA ARG A 495 -16.69 -26.82 30.84
C ARG A 495 -18.20 -26.53 30.72
N LEU A 496 -18.57 -25.82 29.64
CA LEU A 496 -19.94 -25.59 29.18
C LEU A 496 -20.65 -26.86 28.68
N TRP A 497 -19.96 -27.66 27.87
CA TRP A 497 -20.52 -28.89 27.30
C TRP A 497 -20.64 -30.03 28.33
N GLN A 498 -19.70 -30.15 29.27
CA GLN A 498 -19.75 -31.18 30.33
C GLN A 498 -20.71 -30.86 31.47
N HIS A 499 -20.84 -29.60 31.89
CA HIS A 499 -21.73 -29.22 33.01
C HIS A 499 -23.09 -28.66 32.55
N GLY A 500 -23.31 -28.56 31.24
CA GLY A 500 -24.53 -27.98 30.65
C GLY A 500 -24.63 -26.46 30.83
N PHE A 501 -25.58 -25.84 30.12
CA PHE A 501 -25.83 -24.39 30.14
C PHE A 501 -26.13 -23.82 31.54
N LYS A 502 -26.52 -24.68 32.51
CA LYS A 502 -26.88 -24.29 33.88
C LYS A 502 -25.71 -23.67 34.67
N TYR A 503 -24.45 -24.07 34.40
CA TYR A 503 -23.25 -23.52 35.06
C TYR A 503 -22.45 -22.54 34.20
N PHE A 504 -22.97 -22.16 33.03
CA PHE A 504 -22.36 -21.18 32.14
C PHE A 504 -22.06 -19.83 32.82
N PRO A 505 -22.96 -19.25 33.66
CA PRO A 505 -22.70 -17.96 34.30
C PRO A 505 -21.51 -18.01 35.27
N THR A 506 -21.35 -19.11 36.01
CA THR A 506 -20.29 -19.30 37.00
C THR A 506 -18.94 -19.57 36.31
N TYR A 507 -18.95 -20.35 35.23
CA TYR A 507 -17.76 -20.64 34.43
C TYR A 507 -17.20 -19.39 33.76
N TRP A 508 -18.07 -18.55 33.21
CA TRP A 508 -17.66 -17.35 32.50
C TRP A 508 -16.98 -16.31 33.39
N ARG A 509 -17.41 -16.22 34.65
CA ARG A 509 -16.89 -15.27 35.65
C ARG A 509 -15.44 -15.58 36.07
N SER A 510 -14.90 -16.73 35.64
CA SER A 510 -13.47 -17.06 35.78
C SER A 510 -12.61 -16.02 35.04
N PRO A 511 -11.58 -15.43 35.70
CA PRO A 511 -10.64 -14.53 35.06
C PRO A 511 -9.96 -15.13 33.82
N ASN A 512 -9.81 -16.47 33.80
CA ASN A 512 -9.14 -17.23 32.76
C ASN A 512 -10.13 -18.06 31.93
N ASN A 513 -10.92 -17.39 31.10
CA ASN A 513 -11.85 -18.04 30.18
C ASN A 513 -11.26 -18.09 28.76
N GLY A 514 -11.04 -19.30 28.24
CA GLY A 514 -10.53 -19.50 26.88
C GLY A 514 -11.40 -18.90 25.77
N LEU A 515 -12.73 -18.83 25.94
CA LEU A 515 -13.61 -18.22 24.94
C LEU A 515 -13.47 -16.70 24.94
N ARG A 516 -13.34 -16.08 26.12
CA ARG A 516 -13.06 -14.64 26.23
C ARG A 516 -11.76 -14.29 25.51
N ARG A 517 -10.70 -15.09 25.71
CA ARG A 517 -9.43 -14.89 25.01
C ARG A 517 -9.56 -15.05 23.50
N LEU A 518 -10.32 -16.06 23.02
CA LEU A 518 -10.58 -16.25 21.59
C LEU A 518 -11.17 -14.98 20.98
N VAL A 519 -12.25 -14.47 21.56
CA VAL A 519 -12.92 -13.25 21.09
C VAL A 519 -11.99 -12.04 21.21
N GLU A 520 -11.22 -11.93 22.29
CA GLU A 520 -10.28 -10.83 22.49
C GLU A 520 -9.15 -10.79 21.45
N VAL A 521 -8.57 -11.94 21.13
CA VAL A 521 -7.51 -12.03 20.11
C VAL A 521 -8.08 -11.72 18.73
N LEU A 522 -9.22 -12.33 18.37
CA LEU A 522 -9.87 -12.07 17.08
C LEU A 522 -10.30 -10.60 16.94
N PHE A 523 -10.91 -10.01 17.96
CA PHE A 523 -11.30 -8.61 17.91
C PHE A 523 -10.09 -7.69 17.73
N ARG A 524 -9.01 -7.89 18.50
CA ARG A 524 -7.81 -7.06 18.39
C ARG A 524 -7.13 -7.17 17.03
N MET A 525 -7.09 -8.38 16.45
CA MET A 525 -6.48 -8.58 15.14
C MET A 525 -7.32 -7.96 14.01
N ASN A 526 -8.65 -8.02 14.12
CA ASN A 526 -9.55 -7.73 13.01
C ASN A 526 -10.21 -6.35 13.06
N LEU A 527 -10.27 -5.67 14.21
CA LEU A 527 -10.98 -4.40 14.37
C LEU A 527 -10.56 -3.35 13.32
N LEU A 528 -9.26 -3.15 13.15
CA LEU A 528 -8.74 -2.17 12.20
C LEU A 528 -9.12 -2.53 10.77
N VAL A 529 -8.93 -3.79 10.36
CA VAL A 529 -9.24 -4.23 9.00
C VAL A 529 -10.73 -4.14 8.70
N VAL A 530 -11.59 -4.58 9.62
CA VAL A 530 -13.05 -4.47 9.45
C VAL A 530 -13.46 -3.00 9.29
N THR A 531 -12.89 -2.11 10.10
CA THR A 531 -13.15 -0.66 9.99
C THR A 531 -12.68 -0.12 8.65
N LEU A 532 -11.52 -0.55 8.16
CA LEU A 532 -10.99 -0.16 6.86
C LEU A 532 -11.83 -0.68 5.70
N CYS A 533 -12.38 -1.90 5.78
CA CYS A 533 -13.27 -2.42 4.75
C CYS A 533 -14.50 -1.51 4.59
N LEU A 534 -15.08 -1.04 5.70
CA LEU A 534 -16.20 -0.10 5.71
C LEU A 534 -15.84 1.29 5.17
N CYS A 535 -14.65 1.81 5.52
CA CYS A 535 -14.23 3.17 5.11
C CYS A 535 -13.68 3.22 3.68
N MET A 536 -13.00 2.16 3.23
CA MET A 536 -12.29 2.11 1.95
C MET A 536 -13.05 1.38 0.86
N ASN A 537 -14.15 0.72 1.20
CA ASN A 537 -14.94 -0.09 0.26
C ASN A 537 -14.07 -1.15 -0.45
N LYS A 538 -13.26 -1.88 0.33
CA LYS A 538 -12.42 -2.98 -0.16
C LYS A 538 -12.73 -4.26 0.61
N PRO A 539 -12.68 -5.43 -0.04
CA PRO A 539 -13.03 -6.70 0.57
C PRO A 539 -12.01 -7.07 1.65
N TYR A 540 -12.44 -7.88 2.62
CA TYR A 540 -11.59 -8.32 3.73
C TYR A 540 -10.27 -8.99 3.28
N GLN A 541 -10.30 -9.73 2.15
CA GLN A 541 -9.11 -10.36 1.57
C GLN A 541 -8.07 -9.38 1.00
N PHE A 542 -8.41 -8.12 0.74
CA PHE A 542 -7.43 -7.11 0.34
C PHE A 542 -6.30 -6.98 1.39
N TYR A 543 -6.66 -7.17 2.68
CA TYR A 543 -5.73 -7.18 3.81
C TYR A 543 -5.31 -8.60 4.20
N TYR A 544 -5.03 -9.47 3.22
CA TYR A 544 -4.89 -10.94 3.31
C TYR A 544 -4.15 -11.49 4.54
N PHE A 545 -3.16 -10.75 5.06
CA PHE A 545 -2.35 -11.18 6.20
C PHE A 545 -3.18 -11.37 7.47
N VAL A 546 -4.17 -10.51 7.71
CA VAL A 546 -5.03 -10.57 8.89
C VAL A 546 -6.03 -11.74 8.84
N PRO A 547 -6.76 -11.99 7.73
CA PRO A 547 -7.50 -13.22 7.52
C PRO A 547 -6.64 -14.47 7.73
N LEU A 548 -5.41 -14.48 7.19
CA LEU A 548 -4.49 -15.63 7.29
C LEU A 548 -4.08 -15.93 8.73
N VAL A 549 -3.65 -14.91 9.49
CA VAL A 549 -3.27 -15.08 10.90
C VAL A 549 -4.48 -15.48 11.75
N SER A 550 -5.65 -14.87 11.51
CA SER A 550 -6.89 -15.22 12.22
C SER A 550 -7.31 -16.67 11.96
N PHE A 551 -7.21 -17.13 10.71
CA PHE A 551 -7.48 -18.52 10.34
C PHE A 551 -6.54 -19.49 11.07
N TRP A 552 -5.23 -19.25 11.04
CA TRP A 552 -4.27 -20.13 11.73
C TRP A 552 -4.46 -20.11 13.25
N PHE A 553 -4.79 -18.96 13.83
CA PHE A 553 -5.15 -18.88 15.25
C PHE A 553 -6.37 -19.75 15.60
N LEU A 554 -7.41 -19.73 14.76
CA LEU A 554 -8.58 -20.61 14.91
C LEU A 554 -8.19 -22.08 14.80
N VAL A 555 -7.37 -22.46 13.82
CA VAL A 555 -6.87 -23.84 13.66
C VAL A 555 -6.13 -24.28 14.94
N ILE A 556 -5.20 -23.47 15.45
CA ILE A 556 -4.47 -23.76 16.69
C ILE A 556 -5.44 -23.95 17.86
N TYR A 557 -6.40 -23.03 18.02
CA TYR A 557 -7.41 -23.10 19.08
C TYR A 557 -8.24 -24.39 18.99
N PHE A 558 -8.72 -24.74 17.79
CA PHE A 558 -9.53 -25.95 17.54
C PHE A 558 -8.73 -27.24 17.74
N THR A 559 -7.46 -27.28 17.34
CA THR A 559 -6.57 -28.43 17.59
C THR A 559 -6.35 -28.64 19.09
N MET A 560 -6.16 -27.57 19.86
CA MET A 560 -5.91 -27.68 21.30
C MET A 560 -7.17 -28.06 22.09
N ILE A 561 -8.34 -27.53 21.71
CA ILE A 561 -9.60 -27.81 22.40
C ILE A 561 -10.21 -29.19 22.07
N SER A 562 -9.84 -29.80 20.95
CA SER A 562 -10.35 -31.11 20.53
C SER A 562 -10.14 -32.18 21.62
N ILE A 563 -11.05 -33.14 21.69
CA ILE A 563 -11.01 -34.22 22.69
C ILE A 563 -10.05 -35.32 22.19
N PRO A 564 -9.18 -35.90 23.05
CA PRO A 564 -8.97 -35.59 24.47
C PRO A 564 -8.12 -34.33 24.66
N ARG A 565 -8.40 -33.58 25.73
CA ARG A 565 -7.64 -32.37 26.08
C ARG A 565 -6.28 -32.75 26.64
N VAL A 566 -5.25 -32.06 26.17
CA VAL A 566 -3.87 -32.29 26.59
C VAL A 566 -3.29 -30.97 27.06
N THR A 567 -2.75 -30.97 28.28
CA THR A 567 -2.08 -29.82 28.92
C THR A 567 -0.82 -30.30 29.60
N SER A 568 0.11 -29.40 29.93
CA SER A 568 1.36 -29.77 30.60
C SER A 568 1.09 -30.57 31.89
N MET A 569 0.19 -30.05 32.73
CA MET A 569 -0.19 -30.67 34.00
C MET A 569 -0.82 -32.06 33.81
N SER A 570 -1.66 -32.21 32.79
CA SER A 570 -2.36 -33.45 32.55
C SER A 570 -1.43 -34.51 31.93
N SER A 571 -0.48 -34.07 31.09
CA SER A 571 0.57 -34.93 30.52
C SER A 571 1.61 -35.37 31.56
N GLU A 572 1.91 -34.54 32.56
CA GLU A 572 2.73 -34.95 33.71
C GLU A 572 2.04 -36.02 34.55
N SER A 573 0.71 -35.92 34.73
CA SER A 573 -0.06 -36.92 35.46
C SER A 573 -0.27 -38.23 34.70
N ASN A 574 -0.38 -38.18 33.36
CA ASN A 574 -0.61 -39.34 32.52
C ASN A 574 0.18 -39.24 31.20
N PRO A 575 1.27 -40.02 31.05
CA PRO A 575 2.11 -40.01 29.86
C PRO A 575 1.38 -40.37 28.55
N ILE A 576 0.25 -41.08 28.59
CA ILE A 576 -0.52 -41.43 27.38
C ILE A 576 -1.02 -40.19 26.63
N GLN A 577 -1.10 -39.04 27.31
CA GLN A 577 -1.55 -37.81 26.70
C GLN A 577 -0.55 -37.21 25.72
N TYR A 578 0.75 -37.52 25.85
CA TYR A 578 1.74 -37.19 24.83
C TYR A 578 1.39 -37.86 23.50
N PHE A 579 0.96 -39.13 23.53
CA PHE A 579 0.51 -39.85 22.35
C PHE A 579 -0.74 -39.22 21.74
N TYR A 580 -1.73 -38.81 22.56
CA TYR A 580 -2.90 -38.11 22.05
C TYR A 580 -2.56 -36.79 21.35
N LEU A 581 -1.56 -36.05 21.84
CA LEU A 581 -1.11 -34.84 21.15
C LEU A 581 -0.44 -35.15 19.81
N ILE A 582 0.39 -36.19 19.74
CA ILE A 582 1.00 -36.65 18.49
C ILE A 582 -0.11 -37.03 17.49
N LEU A 583 -1.13 -37.77 17.93
CA LEU A 583 -2.28 -38.11 17.09
C LEU A 583 -2.99 -36.86 16.58
N LYS A 584 -3.17 -35.83 17.41
CA LYS A 584 -3.74 -34.53 16.97
C LYS A 584 -2.89 -33.87 15.88
N PHE A 585 -1.57 -33.91 15.98
CA PHE A 585 -0.69 -33.40 14.92
C PHE A 585 -0.82 -34.21 13.63
N VAL A 586 -0.84 -35.54 13.71
CA VAL A 586 -1.05 -36.40 12.53
C VAL A 586 -2.37 -36.10 11.84
N VAL A 587 -3.46 -35.91 12.61
CA VAL A 587 -4.76 -35.50 12.08
C VAL A 587 -4.69 -34.11 11.44
N LEU A 588 -4.06 -33.13 12.11
CA LEU A 588 -3.90 -31.78 11.58
C LEU A 588 -3.15 -31.75 10.25
N PHE A 589 -1.98 -32.41 10.16
CA PHE A 589 -1.21 -32.49 8.92
C PHE A 589 -1.94 -33.27 7.82
N SER A 590 -2.65 -34.33 8.17
CA SER A 590 -3.50 -35.08 7.23
C SER A 590 -4.61 -34.20 6.65
N LEU A 591 -5.33 -33.44 7.49
CA LEU A 591 -6.39 -32.53 7.05
C LEU A 591 -5.86 -31.43 6.13
N ILE A 592 -4.71 -30.83 6.47
CA ILE A 592 -4.05 -29.82 5.63
C ILE A 592 -3.68 -30.42 4.27
N THR A 593 -3.13 -31.64 4.26
CA THR A 593 -2.74 -32.33 3.03
C THR A 593 -3.96 -32.65 2.16
N ILE A 594 -5.07 -33.12 2.74
CA ILE A 594 -6.33 -33.38 2.03
C ILE A 594 -6.86 -32.09 1.39
N LEU A 595 -6.89 -30.99 2.15
CA LEU A 595 -7.32 -29.67 1.64
C LEU A 595 -6.42 -29.18 0.50
N TYR A 596 -5.11 -29.40 0.60
CA TYR A 596 -4.15 -29.02 -0.44
C TYR A 596 -4.29 -29.86 -1.72
N MET A 597 -4.51 -31.17 -1.59
CA MET A 597 -4.61 -32.08 -2.74
C MET A 597 -5.92 -31.92 -3.52
N SER A 598 -6.96 -31.33 -2.90
CA SER A 598 -8.28 -31.14 -3.53
C SER A 598 -8.69 -29.67 -3.53
N GLU A 599 -8.37 -28.97 -4.61
CA GLU A 599 -8.81 -27.59 -4.85
C GLU A 599 -10.35 -27.47 -4.82
N VAL A 600 -11.07 -28.45 -5.39
CA VAL A 600 -12.53 -28.51 -5.35
C VAL A 600 -13.08 -28.60 -3.92
N PHE A 601 -12.44 -29.38 -3.05
CA PHE A 601 -12.87 -29.48 -1.65
C PHE A 601 -12.57 -28.19 -0.89
N PHE A 602 -11.44 -27.55 -1.16
CA PHE A 602 -11.11 -26.24 -0.62
C PHE A 602 -12.15 -25.19 -1.03
N GLU A 603 -12.46 -25.08 -2.32
CA GLU A 603 -13.48 -24.16 -2.83
C GLU A 603 -14.83 -24.39 -2.17
N LYS A 604 -15.29 -25.65 -2.03
CA LYS A 604 -16.57 -25.95 -1.36
C LYS A 604 -16.58 -25.50 0.10
N ILE A 605 -15.48 -25.64 0.84
CA ILE A 605 -15.42 -25.22 2.24
C ILE A 605 -15.44 -23.70 2.34
N PHE A 606 -14.65 -22.99 1.53
CA PHE A 606 -14.47 -21.55 1.72
C PHE A 606 -15.47 -20.68 0.94
N LEU A 607 -16.14 -21.21 -0.09
CA LEU A 607 -17.18 -20.50 -0.86
C LEU A 607 -18.61 -20.77 -0.34
N THR A 608 -18.78 -21.54 0.74
CA THR A 608 -20.10 -21.76 1.35
C THR A 608 -20.55 -20.54 2.17
N ARG A 609 -21.84 -20.20 2.06
CA ARG A 609 -22.45 -19.16 2.90
C ARG A 609 -22.64 -19.72 4.32
N PRO A 610 -22.41 -18.92 5.38
CA PRO A 610 -22.33 -17.46 5.37
C PRO A 610 -20.93 -16.83 5.24
N TRP A 611 -19.83 -17.59 5.28
CA TRP A 611 -18.47 -17.03 5.39
C TRP A 611 -17.77 -16.77 4.05
N LYS A 612 -18.43 -16.99 2.91
CA LYS A 612 -17.89 -16.77 1.56
C LYS A 612 -17.14 -15.43 1.43
N ALA A 613 -17.74 -14.32 1.86
CA ALA A 613 -17.18 -13.01 1.60
C ALA A 613 -15.97 -12.66 2.50
N LEU A 614 -15.64 -13.51 3.49
CA LEU A 614 -14.37 -13.43 4.22
C LEU A 614 -13.18 -13.91 3.38
N PHE A 615 -13.42 -14.74 2.35
CA PHE A 615 -12.38 -15.46 1.61
C PHE A 615 -12.28 -15.09 0.13
N VAL A 616 -13.04 -14.08 -0.28
CA VAL A 616 -13.22 -13.74 -1.69
C VAL A 616 -12.82 -12.28 -1.95
N THR A 617 -12.37 -12.01 -3.18
CA THR A 617 -11.99 -10.68 -3.69
C THR A 617 -13.19 -9.96 -4.33
N THR A 618 -13.00 -8.72 -4.80
CA THR A 618 -14.06 -7.94 -5.47
C THR A 618 -14.68 -8.66 -6.66
N ASP A 619 -13.88 -9.45 -7.37
CA ASP A 619 -14.28 -10.16 -8.59
C ASP A 619 -14.88 -11.55 -8.31
N ASP A 620 -15.34 -11.75 -7.07
CA ASP A 620 -15.84 -13.03 -6.56
C ASP A 620 -14.82 -14.20 -6.66
N SER A 621 -13.51 -13.89 -6.69
CA SER A 621 -12.44 -14.87 -6.83
C SER A 621 -11.79 -15.28 -5.49
N ILE A 622 -11.64 -16.60 -5.28
CA ILE A 622 -10.93 -17.23 -4.14
C ILE A 622 -9.42 -17.44 -4.38
N LYS A 623 -8.94 -17.18 -5.61
CA LYS A 623 -7.57 -17.52 -6.04
C LYS A 623 -6.50 -16.95 -5.12
N GLU A 624 -6.68 -15.71 -4.65
CA GLU A 624 -5.74 -15.06 -3.73
C GLU A 624 -5.70 -15.78 -2.38
N TRP A 625 -6.86 -16.12 -1.80
CA TRP A 625 -6.93 -16.88 -0.54
C TRP A 625 -6.28 -18.25 -0.67
N TRP A 626 -6.61 -19.00 -1.72
CA TRP A 626 -5.99 -20.29 -2.01
C TRP A 626 -4.47 -20.18 -2.14
N PHE A 627 -3.98 -19.20 -2.91
CA PHE A 627 -2.56 -18.96 -3.11
C PHE A 627 -1.82 -18.68 -1.79
N ARG A 628 -2.37 -17.79 -0.95
CA ARG A 628 -1.77 -17.42 0.35
C ARG A 628 -1.79 -18.60 1.32
N TRP A 629 -2.91 -19.29 1.44
CA TRP A 629 -3.06 -20.45 2.31
C TRP A 629 -2.14 -21.59 1.88
N LYS A 630 -2.09 -21.91 0.57
CA LYS A 630 -1.25 -22.97 0.00
C LYS A 630 0.22 -22.78 0.35
N ILE A 631 0.75 -21.56 0.21
CA ILE A 631 2.18 -21.28 0.44
C ILE A 631 2.57 -21.41 1.92
N ASP A 632 1.68 -21.03 2.85
CA ASP A 632 1.97 -21.00 4.29
C ASP A 632 1.35 -22.18 5.08
N ARG A 633 0.91 -23.23 4.38
CA ARG A 633 0.14 -24.36 4.94
C ARG A 633 0.78 -25.09 6.13
N TYR A 634 2.11 -25.07 6.25
CA TYR A 634 2.83 -25.74 7.34
C TYR A 634 3.43 -24.79 8.37
N SER A 635 3.40 -23.47 8.13
CA SER A 635 4.11 -22.47 8.93
C SER A 635 3.67 -22.47 10.40
N ALA A 636 2.35 -22.37 10.66
CA ALA A 636 1.82 -22.38 12.02
C ALA A 636 1.84 -23.77 12.69
N PRO A 637 1.45 -24.88 12.01
CA PRO A 637 1.59 -26.23 12.57
C PRO A 637 3.01 -26.59 12.99
N LEU A 638 4.03 -26.19 12.22
CA LEU A 638 5.43 -26.40 12.59
C LEU A 638 5.85 -25.55 13.79
N GLY A 639 5.27 -24.36 13.98
CA GLY A 639 5.42 -23.58 15.21
C GLY A 639 4.85 -24.29 16.44
N MET A 640 3.69 -24.94 16.30
CA MET A 640 3.11 -25.78 17.35
C MET A 640 3.99 -26.99 17.66
N LEU A 641 4.47 -27.68 16.62
CA LEU A 641 5.34 -28.85 16.75
C LEU A 641 6.68 -28.48 17.43
N PHE A 642 7.26 -27.33 17.06
CA PHE A 642 8.45 -26.80 17.71
C PHE A 642 8.18 -26.49 19.19
N GLY A 643 7.05 -25.85 19.50
CA GLY A 643 6.65 -25.61 20.90
C GLY A 643 6.51 -26.90 21.70
N PHE A 644 5.91 -27.94 21.11
CA PHE A 644 5.80 -29.25 21.72
C PHE A 644 7.18 -29.89 21.98
N GLY A 645 8.04 -29.93 20.95
CA GLY A 645 9.40 -30.46 21.06
C GLY A 645 10.24 -29.70 22.09
N TYR A 646 10.11 -28.36 22.15
CA TYR A 646 10.77 -27.53 23.14
C TYR A 646 10.38 -27.92 24.58
N HIS A 647 9.08 -28.06 24.86
CA HIS A 647 8.62 -28.45 26.18
C HIS A 647 9.03 -29.89 26.55
N LEU A 648 9.03 -30.81 25.58
CA LEU A 648 9.49 -32.18 25.77
C LEU A 648 10.98 -32.23 26.13
N LEU A 649 11.82 -31.52 25.36
CA LEU A 649 13.26 -31.45 25.60
C LEU A 649 13.60 -30.77 26.94
N LYS A 650 12.79 -29.80 27.37
CA LYS A 650 12.90 -29.20 28.71
C LYS A 650 12.54 -30.20 29.81
N GLN A 651 11.48 -31.00 29.62
CA GLN A 651 11.07 -32.00 30.60
C GLN A 651 12.12 -33.12 30.78
N TYR A 652 12.79 -33.54 29.70
CA TYR A 652 13.88 -34.52 29.75
C TYR A 652 15.24 -33.92 30.15
N ASN A 653 15.30 -32.66 30.60
CA ASN A 653 16.53 -31.95 31.00
C ASN A 653 17.63 -31.93 29.92
N ILE A 654 17.25 -32.00 28.64
CA ILE A 654 18.19 -31.86 27.51
C ILE A 654 18.50 -30.39 27.23
N LEU A 655 17.54 -29.50 27.54
CA LEU A 655 17.66 -28.05 27.43
C LEU A 655 17.77 -27.40 28.82
N ASP A 656 18.74 -26.51 28.99
CA ASP A 656 18.82 -25.61 30.16
C ASP A 656 18.58 -24.15 29.75
N ASP A 657 17.37 -23.67 30.05
CA ASP A 657 16.93 -22.29 29.84
C ASP A 657 16.82 -21.47 31.14
N HIS A 658 17.22 -22.03 32.28
CA HIS A 658 17.13 -21.35 33.58
C HIS A 658 18.34 -20.46 33.86
N ASN A 659 19.49 -20.83 33.28
CA ASN A 659 20.76 -20.15 33.52
C ASN A 659 21.16 -19.22 32.35
N HIS A 660 22.12 -18.34 32.59
CA HIS A 660 22.78 -17.55 31.53
C HIS A 660 23.84 -18.35 30.73
N GLY A 661 23.91 -19.67 30.94
CA GLY A 661 24.80 -20.57 30.21
C GLY A 661 24.29 -20.93 28.81
N ASN A 662 24.96 -21.89 28.17
CA ASN A 662 24.51 -22.43 26.89
C ASN A 662 23.23 -23.27 27.07
N LEU A 663 22.36 -23.24 26.06
CA LEU A 663 21.11 -23.99 26.05
C LEU A 663 21.31 -25.51 26.09
N PHE A 664 22.39 -26.00 25.48
CA PHE A 664 22.77 -27.40 25.42
C PHE A 664 24.16 -27.63 26.02
N SER A 665 24.51 -28.90 26.25
CA SER A 665 25.90 -29.29 26.54
C SER A 665 26.84 -28.82 25.42
N ARG A 666 28.11 -28.54 25.74
CA ARG A 666 29.07 -27.91 24.82
C ARG A 666 29.16 -28.58 23.44
N GLY A 667 29.19 -29.91 23.39
CA GLY A 667 29.26 -30.66 22.13
C GLY A 667 28.00 -30.51 21.29
N ILE A 668 26.82 -30.66 21.91
CA ILE A 668 25.52 -30.52 21.22
C ILE A 668 25.32 -29.06 20.77
N ALA A 669 25.71 -28.09 21.58
CA ALA A 669 25.64 -26.67 21.23
C ALA A 669 26.47 -26.34 19.97
N LEU A 670 27.68 -26.87 19.86
CA LEU A 670 28.54 -26.68 18.67
C LEU A 670 27.93 -27.34 17.43
N LEU A 671 27.48 -28.60 17.54
CA LEU A 671 26.84 -29.32 16.44
C LEU A 671 25.56 -28.60 15.97
N ALA A 672 24.71 -28.18 16.90
CA ALA A 672 23.48 -27.45 16.61
C ALA A 672 23.76 -26.09 15.96
N THR A 673 24.84 -25.40 16.38
CA THR A 673 25.28 -24.15 15.76
C THR A 673 25.70 -24.38 14.30
N PHE A 674 26.56 -25.37 14.05
CA PHE A 674 27.02 -25.71 12.70
C PHE A 674 25.88 -26.15 11.78
N ALA A 675 25.00 -27.03 12.27
CA ALA A 675 23.81 -27.46 11.55
C ALA A 675 22.88 -26.28 11.20
N SER A 676 22.70 -25.33 12.14
CA SER A 676 21.88 -24.13 11.90
C SER A 676 22.51 -23.19 10.88
N MET A 677 23.84 -23.01 10.89
CA MET A 677 24.52 -22.22 9.86
C MET A 677 24.34 -22.86 8.47
N ILE A 678 24.53 -24.18 8.37
CA ILE A 678 24.30 -24.93 7.12
C ILE A 678 22.84 -24.77 6.67
N GLY A 679 21.87 -24.89 7.57
CA GLY A 679 20.45 -24.73 7.24
C GLY A 679 20.12 -23.36 6.64
N ILE A 680 20.70 -22.29 7.17
CA ILE A 680 20.55 -20.93 6.61
C ILE A 680 21.24 -20.82 5.25
N LEU A 681 22.46 -21.34 5.10
CA LEU A 681 23.22 -21.28 3.84
C LEU A 681 22.54 -22.07 2.72
N ILE A 682 21.97 -23.25 3.02
CA ILE A 682 21.19 -24.05 2.06
C ILE A 682 19.99 -23.24 1.56
N TYR A 683 19.26 -22.58 2.45
CA TYR A 683 18.10 -21.77 2.07
C TYR A 683 18.50 -20.55 1.24
N ILE A 684 19.58 -19.86 1.61
CA ILE A 684 20.13 -18.74 0.82
C ILE A 684 20.52 -19.23 -0.58
N GLY A 685 21.27 -20.34 -0.67
CA GLY A 685 21.64 -20.96 -1.94
C GLY A 685 20.41 -21.29 -2.81
N PHE A 686 19.35 -21.85 -2.21
CA PHE A 686 18.08 -22.08 -2.88
C PHE A 686 17.43 -20.78 -3.38
N ALA A 687 17.40 -19.73 -2.56
CA ALA A 687 16.79 -18.44 -2.93
C ALA A 687 17.49 -17.78 -4.13
N PHE A 688 18.82 -17.93 -4.24
CA PHE A 688 19.60 -17.44 -5.38
C PHE A 688 19.56 -18.37 -6.61
N ALA A 689 19.43 -19.69 -6.42
CA ALA A 689 19.30 -20.65 -7.52
C ALA A 689 17.90 -20.67 -8.15
N CYS A 690 16.91 -20.07 -7.49
CA CYS A 690 15.54 -19.97 -7.93
C CYS A 690 15.41 -19.20 -9.26
N ARG A 691 14.81 -19.82 -10.29
CA ARG A 691 14.63 -19.21 -11.62
C ARG A 691 13.28 -18.55 -11.81
N ASN A 692 12.20 -19.15 -11.30
CA ASN A 692 10.83 -18.68 -11.47
C ASN A 692 10.07 -18.69 -10.14
N LYS A 693 9.22 -17.67 -9.92
CA LYS A 693 8.35 -17.55 -8.76
C LYS A 693 7.46 -18.77 -8.57
N GLN A 694 6.89 -19.30 -9.65
CA GLN A 694 5.95 -20.42 -9.60
C GLN A 694 6.60 -21.69 -9.04
N GLU A 695 7.71 -22.13 -9.64
CA GLU A 695 8.45 -23.33 -9.20
C GLU A 695 8.91 -23.21 -7.75
N CYS A 696 9.44 -22.05 -7.37
CA CYS A 696 9.94 -21.86 -6.01
C CYS A 696 8.83 -21.80 -4.97
N ASN A 697 7.66 -21.24 -5.31
CA ASN A 697 6.50 -21.25 -4.42
C ASN A 697 5.95 -22.67 -4.17
N GLU A 698 6.16 -23.63 -5.08
CA GLU A 698 5.75 -25.03 -4.86
C GLU A 698 6.66 -25.75 -3.85
N ILE A 699 7.98 -25.52 -3.93
CA ILE A 699 8.98 -26.15 -3.05
C ILE A 699 9.00 -25.46 -1.68
N TYR A 700 8.78 -24.15 -1.65
CA TYR A 700 8.91 -23.29 -0.46
C TYR A 700 8.26 -23.84 0.83
N PRO A 701 6.99 -24.32 0.83
CA PRO A 701 6.31 -24.76 2.06
C PRO A 701 7.01 -25.93 2.75
N TYR A 702 7.79 -26.73 2.01
CA TYR A 702 8.51 -27.89 2.53
C TYR A 702 9.87 -27.54 3.12
N ILE A 703 10.47 -26.43 2.72
CA ILE A 703 11.84 -26.05 3.13
C ILE A 703 11.88 -24.84 4.05
N SER A 704 10.79 -24.06 4.12
CA SER A 704 10.75 -22.78 4.84
C SER A 704 11.03 -22.90 6.34
N PHE A 705 10.75 -24.06 6.95
CA PHE A 705 10.99 -24.29 8.37
C PHE A 705 12.48 -24.41 8.73
N ILE A 706 13.31 -24.85 7.78
CA ILE A 706 14.75 -25.08 7.99
C ILE A 706 15.44 -23.79 8.45
N PRO A 707 15.38 -22.67 7.72
CA PRO A 707 15.97 -21.41 8.16
C PRO A 707 15.28 -20.81 9.39
N VAL A 708 13.97 -21.03 9.61
CA VAL A 708 13.26 -20.55 10.81
C VAL A 708 13.81 -21.22 12.07
N VAL A 709 13.86 -22.55 12.10
CA VAL A 709 14.39 -23.32 13.23
C VAL A 709 15.89 -23.06 13.42
N SER A 710 16.64 -22.91 12.32
CA SER A 710 18.05 -22.54 12.36
C SER A 710 18.26 -21.17 13.01
N TYR A 711 17.46 -20.16 12.64
CA TYR A 711 17.52 -18.84 13.25
C TYR A 711 17.18 -18.88 14.75
N VAL A 712 16.10 -19.58 15.12
CA VAL A 712 15.71 -19.75 16.53
C VAL A 712 16.84 -20.40 17.33
N SER A 713 17.47 -21.43 16.77
CA SER A 713 18.59 -22.14 17.39
C SER A 713 19.79 -21.22 17.61
N LEU A 714 20.29 -20.56 16.55
CA LEU A 714 21.42 -19.62 16.65
C LEU A 714 21.15 -18.49 17.65
N ARG A 715 19.92 -17.97 17.67
CA ARG A 715 19.51 -16.88 18.56
C ARG A 715 19.50 -17.28 20.04
N ASN A 716 19.31 -18.56 20.36
CA ASN A 716 19.06 -19.05 21.73
C ASN A 716 20.10 -20.04 22.28
N ILE A 717 21.00 -20.60 21.46
CA ILE A 717 22.04 -21.53 21.93
C ILE A 717 22.98 -20.86 22.94
N SER A 718 23.44 -19.64 22.64
CA SER A 718 24.28 -18.86 23.55
C SER A 718 23.41 -18.10 24.56
N GLY A 719 23.71 -18.25 25.85
CA GLY A 719 23.03 -17.50 26.91
C GLY A 719 23.15 -15.98 26.77
N LEU A 720 24.29 -15.49 26.25
CA LEU A 720 24.52 -14.05 25.99
C LEU A 720 23.53 -13.49 24.97
N LEU A 721 23.36 -14.19 23.85
CA LEU A 721 22.37 -13.82 22.85
C LEU A 721 20.98 -13.97 23.47
N ARG A 722 20.70 -15.08 24.14
CA ARG A 722 19.39 -15.36 24.71
C ARG A 722 18.91 -14.28 25.68
N SER A 723 19.79 -13.72 26.51
CA SER A 723 19.43 -12.70 27.51
C SER A 723 19.61 -11.25 27.04
N ARG A 724 19.89 -10.99 25.75
CA ARG A 724 19.97 -9.63 25.18
C ARG A 724 18.97 -9.46 24.07
N TYR A 725 18.43 -8.25 23.91
CA TYR A 725 17.47 -7.94 22.84
C TYR A 725 17.55 -6.46 22.45
N SER A 726 17.20 -6.13 21.22
CA SER A 726 17.03 -4.74 20.80
C SER A 726 15.70 -4.15 21.29
N ALA A 727 15.77 -3.18 22.21
CA ALA A 727 14.61 -2.45 22.72
C ALA A 727 13.91 -1.65 21.60
N PHE A 728 14.68 -1.13 20.65
CA PHE A 728 14.17 -0.45 19.46
C PHE A 728 13.29 -1.38 18.63
N PHE A 729 13.79 -2.55 18.23
CA PHE A 729 12.99 -3.51 17.47
C PHE A 729 11.82 -4.05 18.29
N ALA A 730 12.01 -4.35 19.57
CA ALA A 730 10.92 -4.82 20.42
C ALA A 730 9.78 -3.79 20.54
N TRP A 731 10.08 -2.49 20.49
CA TRP A 731 9.05 -1.45 20.44
C TRP A 731 8.22 -1.52 19.15
N PHE A 732 8.85 -1.64 17.99
CA PHE A 732 8.15 -1.84 16.71
C PHE A 732 7.37 -3.16 16.68
N GLY A 733 7.87 -4.21 17.32
CA GLY A 733 7.16 -5.49 17.45
C GLY A 733 5.84 -5.40 18.21
N LYS A 734 5.71 -4.47 19.16
CA LYS A 734 4.45 -4.23 19.92
C LYS A 734 3.35 -3.55 19.11
N ILE A 735 3.69 -2.98 17.95
CA ILE A 735 2.79 -2.29 17.01
C ILE A 735 2.88 -2.88 15.60
N SER A 736 3.42 -4.10 15.46
CA SER A 736 3.76 -4.66 14.14
C SER A 736 2.55 -4.85 13.23
N LEU A 737 1.41 -5.25 13.81
CA LEU A 737 0.18 -5.49 13.07
C LEU A 737 -0.39 -4.16 12.54
N GLU A 738 -0.46 -3.14 13.38
CA GLU A 738 -0.92 -1.82 13.00
C GLU A 738 -0.02 -1.19 11.92
N LEU A 739 1.31 -1.35 12.04
CA LEU A 739 2.26 -0.92 11.02
C LEU A 739 2.00 -1.65 9.69
N PHE A 740 1.78 -2.97 9.72
CA PHE A 740 1.50 -3.73 8.51
C PHE A 740 0.23 -3.25 7.81
N ILE A 741 -0.82 -2.94 8.55
CA ILE A 741 -2.10 -2.55 7.95
C ILE A 741 -2.08 -1.07 7.52
N CYS A 742 -1.53 -0.18 8.33
CA CYS A 742 -1.51 1.26 8.02
C CYS A 742 -0.65 1.59 6.78
N GLN A 743 0.28 0.71 6.40
CA GLN A 743 1.13 0.95 5.22
C GLN A 743 0.28 1.10 3.95
N TYR A 744 -0.86 0.41 3.86
CA TYR A 744 -1.72 0.38 2.68
C TYR A 744 -2.27 1.75 2.28
N HIS A 745 -2.43 2.68 3.24
CA HIS A 745 -3.09 3.97 3.01
C HIS A 745 -2.27 5.20 3.46
N ILE A 746 -1.09 5.01 4.06
CA ILE A 746 -0.20 6.12 4.44
C ILE A 746 1.06 6.16 3.58
N TRP A 747 1.69 5.00 3.37
CA TRP A 747 2.89 4.91 2.54
C TRP A 747 2.56 4.47 1.11
N LEU A 748 1.71 3.46 1.00
CA LEU A 748 1.20 3.00 -0.27
C LEU A 748 -0.07 3.79 -0.61
N ALA A 749 -0.32 3.93 -1.91
CA ALA A 749 -1.50 4.60 -2.44
C ALA A 749 -2.02 3.82 -3.66
N ALA A 750 -3.26 4.11 -4.05
CA ALA A 750 -3.94 3.49 -5.19
C ALA A 750 -3.84 1.96 -5.10
N ASP A 751 -4.47 1.40 -4.06
CA ASP A 751 -4.55 -0.05 -3.84
C ASP A 751 -3.18 -0.76 -3.86
N THR A 752 -2.15 -0.11 -3.33
CA THR A 752 -0.75 -0.59 -3.24
C THR A 752 0.10 -0.51 -4.52
N TYR A 753 -0.41 0.07 -5.60
CA TYR A 753 0.38 0.24 -6.82
C TYR A 753 1.35 1.43 -6.74
N GLY A 754 1.01 2.45 -5.96
CA GLY A 754 1.76 3.69 -5.80
C GLY A 754 2.36 3.94 -4.43
N VAL A 755 3.05 5.08 -4.31
CA VAL A 755 3.52 5.68 -3.06
C VAL A 755 2.88 7.06 -2.89
N LEU A 756 2.50 7.39 -1.67
CA LEU A 756 1.97 8.71 -1.32
C LEU A 756 3.09 9.76 -1.28
N VAL A 757 2.84 10.93 -1.89
CA VAL A 757 3.78 12.04 -1.92
C VAL A 757 3.16 13.28 -1.27
N LEU A 758 3.65 13.60 -0.07
CA LEU A 758 3.31 14.83 0.66
C LEU A 758 4.28 15.97 0.32
N VAL A 759 5.54 15.65 0.06
CA VAL A 759 6.58 16.63 -0.32
C VAL A 759 7.05 16.33 -1.75
N PRO A 760 6.55 17.04 -2.77
CA PRO A 760 6.98 16.83 -4.15
C PRO A 760 8.47 17.14 -4.32
N SER A 761 9.11 16.52 -5.32
CA SER A 761 10.53 16.71 -5.70
C SER A 761 11.60 16.26 -4.68
N TYR A 762 11.26 16.04 -3.41
CA TYR A 762 12.20 15.62 -2.36
C TYR A 762 11.86 14.22 -1.81
N PRO A 763 12.21 13.13 -2.53
CA PRO A 763 11.78 11.77 -2.18
C PRO A 763 12.27 11.31 -0.80
N VAL A 764 13.52 11.60 -0.43
CA VAL A 764 14.07 11.20 0.87
C VAL A 764 13.36 11.91 2.02
N LEU A 765 13.15 13.23 1.89
CA LEU A 765 12.40 14.01 2.88
C LEU A 765 10.95 13.52 2.98
N ASN A 766 10.31 13.21 1.84
CA ASN A 766 8.98 12.63 1.82
C ASN A 766 8.91 11.30 2.60
N VAL A 767 9.87 10.38 2.39
CA VAL A 767 9.93 9.12 3.15
C VAL A 767 10.10 9.38 4.64
N VAL A 768 11.00 10.28 5.05
CA VAL A 768 11.23 10.60 6.46
C VAL A 768 9.98 11.19 7.11
N MET A 769 9.34 12.18 6.47
CA MET A 769 8.14 12.82 7.01
C MET A 769 6.95 11.87 7.10
N THR A 770 6.70 11.11 6.03
CA THR A 770 5.63 10.10 6.02
C THR A 770 5.91 8.98 7.02
N ALA A 771 7.17 8.58 7.24
CA ALA A 771 7.54 7.58 8.26
C ALA A 771 7.18 8.02 9.68
N VAL A 772 7.47 9.28 10.03
CA VAL A 772 7.14 9.82 11.37
C VAL A 772 5.63 9.88 11.59
N ILE A 773 4.89 10.35 10.59
CA ILE A 773 3.41 10.36 10.60
C ILE A 773 2.86 8.94 10.76
N PHE A 774 3.34 8.02 9.91
CA PHE A 774 2.94 6.62 9.87
C PHE A 774 3.13 5.91 11.21
N VAL A 775 4.30 6.04 11.82
CA VAL A 775 4.62 5.41 13.10
C VAL A 775 3.77 5.98 14.24
N CYS A 776 3.54 7.30 14.26
CA CYS A 776 2.68 7.92 15.28
C CYS A 776 1.23 7.48 15.17
N ILE A 777 0.70 7.36 13.96
CA ILE A 777 -0.67 6.89 13.71
C ILE A 777 -0.81 5.41 14.07
N ALA A 778 0.12 4.55 13.63
CA ALA A 778 0.11 3.13 14.00
C ALA A 778 0.14 2.93 15.52
N HIS A 779 0.94 3.74 16.22
CA HIS A 779 0.98 3.72 17.68
C HIS A 779 -0.34 4.18 18.32
N GLU A 780 -0.99 5.24 17.81
CA GLU A 780 -2.30 5.69 18.29
C GLU A 780 -3.38 4.63 18.06
N ILE A 781 -3.39 3.98 16.89
CA ILE A 781 -4.33 2.90 16.59
C ILE A 781 -4.18 1.73 17.56
N ASN A 782 -2.95 1.32 17.90
CA ASN A 782 -2.74 0.27 18.90
C ASN A 782 -3.35 0.64 20.27
N GLN A 783 -3.25 1.92 20.67
CA GLN A 783 -3.89 2.41 21.90
C GLN A 783 -5.42 2.43 21.80
N ILE A 784 -5.96 2.87 20.66
CA ILE A 784 -7.39 2.86 20.35
C ILE A 784 -7.94 1.42 20.41
N THR A 785 -7.32 0.48 19.72
CA THR A 785 -7.72 -0.93 19.68
C THR A 785 -7.71 -1.57 21.08
N LYS A 786 -6.67 -1.30 21.89
CA LYS A 786 -6.62 -1.77 23.29
C LYS A 786 -7.73 -1.21 24.14
N THR A 787 -8.10 0.05 23.94
CA THR A 787 -9.15 0.73 24.70
C THR A 787 -10.52 0.23 24.28
N LEU A 788 -10.81 0.18 22.97
CA LEU A 788 -12.05 -0.36 22.43
C LEU A 788 -12.26 -1.83 22.78
N ALA A 789 -11.20 -2.65 22.84
CA ALA A 789 -11.30 -4.04 23.26
C ALA A 789 -11.84 -4.18 24.70
N LYS A 790 -11.52 -3.26 25.61
CA LYS A 790 -12.05 -3.28 26.99
C LYS A 790 -13.57 -3.06 27.03
N TYR A 791 -14.08 -2.22 26.13
CA TYR A 791 -15.50 -1.89 26.04
C TYR A 791 -16.31 -2.90 25.24
N ALA A 792 -15.75 -3.38 24.12
CA ALA A 792 -16.39 -4.37 23.27
C ALA A 792 -16.48 -5.73 23.97
N ILE A 793 -15.41 -6.13 24.66
CA ILE A 793 -15.29 -7.43 25.34
C ILE A 793 -15.35 -7.22 26.84
N SER A 794 -16.58 -7.11 27.34
CA SER A 794 -16.84 -7.04 28.77
C SER A 794 -16.40 -8.32 29.49
N SER A 795 -16.02 -8.18 30.76
CA SER A 795 -15.77 -9.32 31.64
C SER A 795 -17.01 -10.18 31.84
N ASP A 796 -18.20 -9.57 31.83
CA ASP A 796 -19.49 -10.25 31.93
C ASP A 796 -19.96 -10.75 30.55
N TRP A 797 -20.36 -12.02 30.46
CA TRP A 797 -20.77 -12.66 29.22
C TRP A 797 -22.02 -12.06 28.64
N ARG A 798 -22.98 -11.61 29.46
CA ARG A 798 -24.28 -11.17 28.96
C ARG A 798 -24.11 -9.95 28.06
N TYR A 799 -23.28 -9.01 28.51
CA TYR A 799 -22.95 -7.83 27.73
C TYR A 799 -22.06 -8.18 26.54
N MET A 800 -21.14 -9.14 26.66
CA MET A 800 -20.28 -9.55 25.55
C MET A 800 -21.08 -10.26 24.45
N THR A 801 -21.94 -11.22 24.79
CA THR A 801 -22.79 -11.92 23.81
C THR A 801 -23.78 -10.97 23.16
N ARG A 802 -24.36 -10.03 23.93
CA ARG A 802 -25.16 -8.94 23.38
C ARG A 802 -24.35 -8.10 22.38
N ASN A 803 -23.14 -7.65 22.76
CA ASN A 803 -22.29 -6.84 21.90
C ASN A 803 -21.87 -7.60 20.63
N LEU A 804 -21.53 -8.90 20.76
CA LEU A 804 -21.18 -9.78 19.64
C LEU A 804 -22.37 -10.01 18.72
N PHE A 805 -23.56 -10.22 19.28
CA PHE A 805 -24.79 -10.37 18.50
C PHE A 805 -25.12 -9.09 17.73
N ILE A 806 -25.01 -7.92 18.37
CA ILE A 806 -25.18 -6.62 17.72
C ILE A 806 -24.16 -6.45 16.58
N PHE A 807 -22.89 -6.77 16.84
CA PHE A 807 -21.84 -6.70 15.84
C PHE A 807 -22.14 -7.59 14.64
N LEU A 808 -22.52 -8.85 14.86
CA LEU A 808 -22.89 -9.79 13.80
C LEU A 808 -24.15 -9.35 13.03
N MET A 809 -25.16 -8.81 13.73
CA MET A 809 -26.38 -8.28 13.10
C MET A 809 -26.12 -7.08 12.21
N ILE A 810 -25.08 -6.29 12.47
CA ILE A 810 -24.65 -5.19 11.59
C ILE A 810 -23.81 -5.74 10.43
N LEU A 811 -22.86 -6.64 10.72
CA LEU A 811 -21.89 -7.11 9.74
C LEU A 811 -22.46 -8.06 8.68
N ILE A 812 -23.33 -9.00 9.08
CA ILE A 812 -23.85 -10.02 8.16
C ILE A 812 -24.66 -9.39 7.02
N PRO A 813 -25.60 -8.45 7.25
CA PRO A 813 -26.31 -7.79 6.16
C PRO A 813 -25.39 -6.99 5.23
N ILE A 814 -24.39 -6.30 5.78
CA ILE A 814 -23.39 -5.55 4.99
C ILE A 814 -22.56 -6.52 4.14
N GLY A 815 -22.11 -7.63 4.73
CA GLY A 815 -21.36 -8.67 4.03
C GLY A 815 -22.15 -9.31 2.89
N ILE A 816 -23.44 -9.58 3.09
CA ILE A 816 -24.32 -10.16 2.07
C ILE A 816 -24.61 -9.16 0.93
N LYS A 817 -24.87 -7.89 1.25
CA LYS A 817 -25.30 -6.88 0.27
C LYS A 817 -24.13 -6.31 -0.52
N ASP A 818 -23.05 -5.96 0.16
CA ASP A 818 -21.91 -5.22 -0.42
C ASP A 818 -20.72 -6.14 -0.71
N GLY A 819 -20.83 -7.46 -0.44
CA GLY A 819 -19.81 -8.46 -0.77
C GLY A 819 -18.51 -8.33 0.01
N MET A 820 -18.50 -7.57 1.11
CA MET A 820 -17.27 -7.19 1.80
C MET A 820 -16.84 -8.11 2.96
N PHE A 821 -17.74 -8.97 3.47
CA PHE A 821 -17.52 -9.86 4.62
C PHE A 821 -18.28 -11.18 4.55
#